data_AF-A0A7C7NX07-F1
#
_entry.id   AF-A0A7C7NX07-F1
#
_cell.length_a   1.000
_cell.length_b   1.000
_cell.length_c   1.000
_cell.angle_alpha   90.00
_cell.angle_beta   90.00
_cell.angle_gamma   90.00
#
_symmetry.space_group_name_H-M   'P 1'
#
loop_
_entity.id
_entity.type
_entity.pdbx_description
1 polymer ?
#
loop_
_entity_poly.entity_id
_entity_poly.type
_entity_poly.pdbx_seq_one_letter_code
_entity_poly.pdbx_strand_id
1 'polypeptide(L)'
;MLNLLNNILPHHSKDKYYFFSGDHYTRYTSENGTDKNFPRAVSDNWSGLWDLFPGPYDASIIKYNYTKYYFFKGNQYVRYTPGEGVDSGYPKYISEYWTKLWREMPGPYDACFYAKTKDKYYFFKGENYVRMSTGSGGGVDAGYPKKIKDHWHNMPEVFPPPYDAVVQSKANESIYFFFKGNEYVRYNTSLGIDTSEGEYPQSTEYSWPGVWQLKTYSAITLGSFTPLGPLFSIRLLENKAINMVPLDNINLELLYTVENDGFVGYTKTYRVNMAAGANKTITLQIDGENIATLPIKNAPSDSDSEPFSLAMGSCLDDGRNLQLQIGTVEKMVSENPDMMIWNGDTSYYNGKKTNGGWNTFEDNVVERGDMKNPTHSMFLRMFKTRHHPSIVNAMCNIPAISTWDDHDFGFNNSTTQNMSPQQITDATKVFRTCWPNNYKQSQPVNLQSPLDKPINHSVRYGRTEIFFPDSRSHRGPDPDPEDGKILGDVQLSLLITSMTNSDACLKILIISSQLIPTKENGEGFYASARGERTTLLDAFKADDFGGRVLILSGDVHYSELSYDGNTSDNPTIIEVTSSPMLLKAGADAKTPAELGSDPSKQTRIWSAKGNTYAILNISYTDNDNEPIITIQMRNSDGTTADIYIDDDELVPDPKPANAIWKGDGELESSF
;
A
#
# COMPACT_ATOMS: atom_id res chain seq x y z
N MET A 1 -6.52 15.95 10.88
CA MET A 1 -6.70 15.30 9.57
C MET A 1 -7.69 16.15 8.79
N LEU A 2 -7.30 16.69 7.62
CA LEU A 2 -8.26 17.30 6.68
C LEU A 2 -9.10 16.15 6.08
N ASN A 3 -10.42 16.25 6.13
CA ASN A 3 -11.32 15.28 5.49
C ASN A 3 -11.00 15.23 3.99
N LEU A 4 -10.67 14.04 3.50
CA LEU A 4 -10.16 13.81 2.14
C LEU A 4 -11.29 13.86 1.07
N LEU A 5 -12.55 13.68 1.48
CA LEU A 5 -13.79 13.93 0.74
C LEU A 5 -14.71 14.69 1.69
N ASN A 6 -15.31 15.77 1.24
CA ASN A 6 -16.25 16.52 2.09
C ASN A 6 -17.71 16.25 1.71
N ASN A 7 -18.00 16.04 0.42
CA ASN A 7 -19.38 16.04 -0.07
C ASN A 7 -19.54 15.26 -1.36
N ILE A 8 -20.75 14.70 -1.56
CA ILE A 8 -21.17 14.12 -2.83
C ILE A 8 -22.55 14.64 -3.21
N LEU A 9 -22.67 15.13 -4.45
CA LEU A 9 -23.94 15.56 -5.03
C LEU A 9 -24.31 14.72 -6.25
N PRO A 10 -25.55 14.21 -6.35
CA PRO A 10 -26.01 13.65 -7.61
C PRO A 10 -26.17 14.78 -8.64
N HIS A 11 -25.72 14.54 -9.87
CA HIS A 11 -25.96 15.42 -11.01
C HIS A 11 -27.43 15.30 -11.46
N HIS A 12 -27.94 16.27 -12.24
CA HIS A 12 -29.29 16.19 -12.81
C HIS A 12 -29.41 15.11 -13.91
N SER A 13 -28.39 14.94 -14.75
CA SER A 13 -28.27 13.83 -15.73
C SER A 13 -28.19 12.44 -15.06
N LYS A 14 -28.69 11.40 -15.73
CA LYS A 14 -28.64 10.00 -15.24
C LYS A 14 -27.19 9.58 -14.96
N ASP A 15 -26.99 8.90 -13.84
CA ASP A 15 -25.72 8.27 -13.43
C ASP A 15 -24.46 9.15 -13.39
N LYS A 16 -24.59 10.42 -12.99
CA LYS A 16 -23.44 11.30 -12.74
C LYS A 16 -23.48 11.86 -11.32
N TYR A 17 -22.30 12.00 -10.71
CA TYR A 17 -22.08 12.56 -9.38
C TYR A 17 -20.98 13.63 -9.43
N TYR A 18 -21.05 14.56 -8.49
CA TYR A 18 -19.98 15.49 -8.15
C TYR A 18 -19.42 15.11 -6.79
N PHE A 19 -18.11 14.88 -6.72
CA PHE A 19 -17.38 14.66 -5.48
C PHE A 19 -16.60 15.94 -5.15
N PHE A 20 -16.72 16.48 -3.94
CA PHE A 20 -16.00 17.69 -3.53
C PHE A 20 -15.03 17.39 -2.41
N SER A 21 -13.86 18.01 -2.49
CA SER A 21 -12.86 18.00 -1.43
C SER A 21 -12.09 19.31 -1.45
N GLY A 22 -12.08 20.02 -0.33
CA GLY A 22 -11.47 21.34 -0.21
C GLY A 22 -11.97 22.32 -1.28
N ASP A 23 -11.04 22.82 -2.08
CA ASP A 23 -11.22 23.76 -3.17
C ASP A 23 -11.44 23.12 -4.55
N HIS A 24 -11.53 21.79 -4.60
CA HIS A 24 -11.66 21.04 -5.84
C HIS A 24 -12.91 20.16 -5.87
N TYR A 25 -13.32 19.80 -7.07
CA TYR A 25 -14.37 18.82 -7.30
C TYR A 25 -14.08 17.93 -8.50
N THR A 26 -14.62 16.72 -8.48
CA THR A 26 -14.52 15.69 -9.52
C THR A 26 -15.92 15.35 -10.05
N ARG A 27 -16.04 15.11 -11.35
CA ARG A 27 -17.25 14.54 -11.96
C ARG A 27 -17.03 13.06 -12.21
N TYR A 28 -17.98 12.24 -11.80
CA TYR A 28 -17.89 10.79 -11.87
C TYR A 28 -19.16 10.18 -12.46
N THR A 29 -19.01 9.14 -13.27
CA THR A 29 -20.10 8.28 -13.77
C THR A 29 -19.77 6.82 -13.51
N SER A 30 -20.76 5.96 -13.25
CA SER A 30 -20.45 4.56 -12.93
C SER A 30 -19.88 3.78 -14.12
N GLU A 31 -20.22 4.20 -15.35
CA GLU A 31 -19.72 3.58 -16.58
C GLU A 31 -18.28 3.99 -16.93
N ASN A 32 -17.95 5.28 -16.84
CA ASN A 32 -16.68 5.82 -17.33
C ASN A 32 -15.70 6.24 -16.21
N GLY A 33 -16.09 6.09 -14.95
CA GLY A 33 -15.32 6.59 -13.82
C GLY A 33 -15.27 8.12 -13.78
N THR A 34 -14.12 8.66 -13.37
CA THR A 34 -13.86 10.10 -13.36
C THR A 34 -13.71 10.66 -14.77
N ASP A 35 -14.44 11.74 -15.06
CA ASP A 35 -14.31 12.48 -16.32
C ASP A 35 -12.86 12.95 -16.53
N LYS A 36 -12.35 12.88 -17.77
CA LYS A 36 -11.01 13.37 -18.13
C LYS A 36 -10.81 14.84 -17.70
N ASN A 37 -9.60 15.18 -17.25
CA ASN A 37 -9.20 16.52 -16.77
C ASN A 37 -9.95 16.98 -15.51
N PHE A 38 -10.32 16.04 -14.64
CA PHE A 38 -10.75 16.29 -13.27
C PHE A 38 -9.72 15.65 -12.30
N PRO A 39 -9.57 16.19 -11.07
CA PRO A 39 -10.37 17.24 -10.44
C PRO A 39 -10.15 18.63 -11.05
N ARG A 40 -11.09 19.54 -10.78
CA ARG A 40 -10.99 20.96 -11.14
C ARG A 40 -11.27 21.83 -9.92
N ALA A 41 -10.68 23.02 -9.90
CA ALA A 41 -11.01 24.00 -8.88
C ALA A 41 -12.51 24.34 -8.92
N VAL A 42 -13.11 24.49 -7.74
CA VAL A 42 -14.51 24.87 -7.57
C VAL A 42 -14.73 26.27 -8.16
N SER A 43 -13.77 27.17 -7.99
CA SER A 43 -13.78 28.54 -8.55
C SER A 43 -13.96 28.58 -10.07
N ASP A 44 -13.49 27.57 -10.80
CA ASP A 44 -13.51 27.58 -12.26
C ASP A 44 -14.90 27.29 -12.86
N ASN A 45 -15.74 26.55 -12.13
CA ASN A 45 -16.97 25.97 -12.70
C ASN A 45 -18.22 26.12 -11.82
N TRP A 46 -18.05 26.56 -10.57
CA TRP A 46 -19.16 26.84 -9.65
C TRP A 46 -19.23 28.34 -9.38
N SER A 47 -19.72 29.10 -10.37
CA SER A 47 -19.71 30.56 -10.37
C SER A 47 -20.25 31.17 -9.07
N GLY A 48 -19.42 32.00 -8.42
CA GLY A 48 -19.74 32.67 -7.17
C GLY A 48 -19.79 31.78 -5.93
N LEU A 49 -19.64 30.44 -6.07
CA LEU A 49 -19.65 29.53 -4.93
C LEU A 49 -18.39 29.73 -4.08
N TRP A 50 -17.22 29.62 -4.70
CA TRP A 50 -15.95 29.76 -3.99
C TRP A 50 -15.72 31.18 -3.47
N ASP A 51 -16.04 32.20 -4.26
CA ASP A 51 -15.79 33.61 -3.91
C ASP A 51 -16.66 34.10 -2.74
N LEU A 52 -17.95 33.69 -2.71
CA LEU A 52 -18.90 34.13 -1.67
C LEU A 52 -18.91 33.19 -0.46
N PHE A 53 -18.59 31.91 -0.66
CA PHE A 53 -18.72 30.88 0.35
C PHE A 53 -17.63 29.81 0.17
N PRO A 54 -16.35 30.13 0.44
CA PRO A 54 -15.25 29.20 0.21
C PRO A 54 -15.41 27.94 1.07
N GLY A 55 -15.03 26.78 0.53
CA GLY A 55 -15.06 25.51 1.24
C GLY A 55 -13.96 25.37 2.33
N PRO A 56 -13.81 24.17 2.93
CA PRO A 56 -14.65 22.99 2.72
C PRO A 56 -16.08 23.17 3.24
N TYR A 57 -17.04 22.47 2.65
CA TYR A 57 -18.43 22.46 3.12
C TYR A 57 -18.66 21.27 4.04
N ASP A 58 -19.46 21.43 5.09
CA ASP A 58 -19.74 20.34 6.02
C ASP A 58 -20.72 19.33 5.39
N ALA A 59 -21.70 19.83 4.63
CA ALA A 59 -22.68 18.98 3.95
C ALA A 59 -23.25 19.69 2.70
N SER A 60 -23.82 18.92 1.77
CA SER A 60 -24.46 19.45 0.58
C SER A 60 -25.54 18.51 0.06
N ILE A 61 -26.60 19.09 -0.49
CA ILE A 61 -27.76 18.32 -0.92
C ILE A 61 -28.38 18.91 -2.18
N ILE A 62 -28.90 18.02 -3.02
CA ILE A 62 -29.74 18.40 -4.15
C ILE A 62 -31.17 18.72 -3.69
N LYS A 63 -31.77 19.78 -4.25
CA LYS A 63 -33.20 20.07 -4.05
C LYS A 63 -34.04 18.91 -4.63
N TYR A 64 -35.16 18.57 -4.01
CA TYR A 64 -36.01 17.43 -4.37
C TYR A 64 -36.48 17.41 -5.83
N ASN A 65 -36.56 18.59 -6.46
CA ASN A 65 -36.93 18.77 -7.87
C ASN A 65 -35.71 18.88 -8.81
N TYR A 66 -34.49 18.60 -8.33
CA TYR A 66 -33.23 18.61 -9.09
C TYR A 66 -32.83 19.96 -9.72
N THR A 67 -33.46 21.06 -9.31
CA THR A 67 -33.21 22.40 -9.91
C THR A 67 -32.11 23.20 -9.22
N LYS A 68 -31.75 22.87 -7.98
CA LYS A 68 -30.83 23.65 -7.15
C LYS A 68 -30.01 22.73 -6.25
N TYR A 69 -28.85 23.21 -5.83
CA TYR A 69 -28.03 22.60 -4.78
C TYR A 69 -28.00 23.52 -3.55
N TYR A 70 -27.82 22.93 -2.38
CA TYR A 70 -27.55 23.65 -1.15
C TYR A 70 -26.22 23.18 -0.59
N PHE A 71 -25.37 24.12 -0.18
CA PHE A 71 -24.08 23.85 0.48
C PHE A 71 -24.11 24.46 1.88
N PHE A 72 -23.77 23.67 2.90
CA PHE A 72 -23.83 24.03 4.31
C PHE A 72 -22.42 24.17 4.88
N LYS A 73 -22.17 25.20 5.70
CA LYS A 73 -20.92 25.39 6.44
C LYS A 73 -21.20 26.13 7.75
N GLY A 74 -20.83 25.52 8.87
CA GLY A 74 -21.13 25.97 10.22
C GLY A 74 -22.63 26.17 10.43
N ASN A 75 -23.02 27.41 10.69
CA ASN A 75 -24.42 27.82 10.89
C ASN A 75 -25.06 28.49 9.65
N GLN A 76 -24.38 28.46 8.50
CA GLN A 76 -24.79 29.11 7.27
C GLN A 76 -24.94 28.12 6.11
N TYR A 77 -25.67 28.54 5.08
CA TYR A 77 -25.78 27.81 3.83
C TYR A 77 -25.89 28.75 2.64
N VAL A 78 -25.53 28.26 1.46
CA VAL A 78 -25.81 28.90 0.16
C VAL A 78 -26.73 28.02 -0.67
N ARG A 79 -27.47 28.66 -1.59
CA ARG A 79 -28.26 27.98 -2.61
C ARG A 79 -27.67 28.30 -3.98
N TYR A 80 -27.42 27.25 -4.76
CA TYR A 80 -26.77 27.34 -6.05
C TYR A 80 -27.71 26.85 -7.16
N THR A 81 -27.80 27.62 -8.24
CA THR A 81 -28.57 27.27 -9.43
C THR A 81 -27.59 26.89 -10.57
N PRO A 82 -27.65 25.66 -11.10
CA PRO A 82 -26.76 25.22 -12.17
C PRO A 82 -26.81 26.16 -13.38
N GLY A 83 -25.66 26.65 -13.81
CA GLY A 83 -25.54 27.60 -14.93
C GLY A 83 -25.74 29.07 -14.57
N GLU A 84 -26.32 29.39 -13.42
CA GLU A 84 -26.55 30.76 -12.95
C GLU A 84 -25.62 31.18 -11.80
N GLY A 85 -25.16 30.23 -10.99
CA GLY A 85 -24.28 30.48 -9.85
C GLY A 85 -25.00 30.47 -8.50
N VAL A 86 -24.37 31.07 -7.48
CA VAL A 86 -25.01 31.30 -6.17
C VAL A 86 -26.15 32.31 -6.30
N ASP A 87 -27.34 31.94 -5.80
CA ASP A 87 -28.51 32.81 -5.82
C ASP A 87 -28.23 34.13 -5.05
N SER A 88 -28.82 35.25 -5.49
CA SER A 88 -28.69 36.53 -4.80
C SER A 88 -29.23 36.48 -3.36
N GLY A 89 -28.55 37.16 -2.44
CA GLY A 89 -28.92 37.26 -1.02
C GLY A 89 -28.46 36.09 -0.14
N TYR A 90 -27.52 35.27 -0.63
CA TYR A 90 -26.79 34.25 0.13
C TYR A 90 -25.35 34.72 0.43
N PRO A 91 -24.66 34.18 1.47
CA PRO A 91 -25.09 33.12 2.39
C PRO A 91 -26.19 33.55 3.37
N LYS A 92 -26.97 32.59 3.86
CA LYS A 92 -28.02 32.79 4.87
C LYS A 92 -27.81 31.89 6.06
N TYR A 93 -28.33 32.28 7.22
CA TYR A 93 -28.32 31.40 8.39
C TYR A 93 -29.28 30.22 8.20
N ILE A 94 -28.81 29.03 8.58
CA ILE A 94 -29.62 27.81 8.56
C ILE A 94 -30.86 27.99 9.46
N SER A 95 -30.69 28.68 10.59
CA SER A 95 -31.77 28.99 11.55
C SER A 95 -32.91 29.84 10.98
N GLU A 96 -32.72 30.55 9.86
CA GLU A 96 -33.75 31.41 9.27
C GLU A 96 -34.61 30.70 8.24
N TYR A 97 -34.02 29.79 7.45
CA TYR A 97 -34.73 29.09 6.38
C TYR A 97 -35.02 27.63 6.73
N TRP A 98 -34.01 26.93 7.25
CA TRP A 98 -34.13 25.55 7.74
C TRP A 98 -34.44 25.54 9.24
N THR A 99 -35.36 26.41 9.68
CA THR A 99 -35.68 26.68 11.09
C THR A 99 -35.92 25.42 11.92
N LYS A 100 -36.73 24.49 11.38
CA LYS A 100 -37.08 23.22 12.06
C LYS A 100 -35.89 22.28 12.13
N LEU A 101 -35.07 22.20 11.08
CA LEU A 101 -33.83 21.42 11.12
C LEU A 101 -32.89 21.97 12.19
N TRP A 102 -32.62 23.27 12.16
CA TRP A 102 -31.72 23.92 13.11
C TRP A 102 -32.18 23.77 14.56
N ARG A 103 -33.50 23.82 14.81
CA ARG A 103 -34.06 23.65 16.16
C ARG A 103 -33.86 22.23 16.70
N GLU A 104 -34.14 21.21 15.89
CA GLU A 104 -34.04 19.80 16.36
C GLU A 104 -32.59 19.28 16.34
N MET A 105 -31.78 19.73 15.38
CA MET A 105 -30.38 19.34 15.26
C MET A 105 -29.58 20.51 14.65
N PRO A 106 -29.01 21.39 15.48
CA PRO A 106 -28.12 22.44 15.00
C PRO A 106 -26.87 21.85 14.31
N GLY A 107 -26.38 22.53 13.27
CA GLY A 107 -25.14 22.17 12.57
C GLY A 107 -23.86 22.35 13.42
N PRO A 108 -22.66 22.14 12.84
CA PRO A 108 -22.41 21.62 11.49
C PRO A 108 -22.91 20.18 11.33
N TYR A 109 -23.15 19.75 10.09
CA TYR A 109 -23.63 18.41 9.75
C TYR A 109 -22.51 17.62 9.08
N ASP A 110 -22.37 16.33 9.38
CA ASP A 110 -21.28 15.53 8.81
C ASP A 110 -21.59 15.08 7.38
N ALA A 111 -22.87 14.78 7.09
CA ALA A 111 -23.34 14.41 5.78
C ALA A 111 -24.85 14.66 5.63
N CYS A 112 -25.32 14.79 4.39
CA CYS A 112 -26.75 14.76 4.10
C CYS A 112 -27.02 14.21 2.71
N PHE A 113 -28.24 13.69 2.50
CA PHE A 113 -28.67 13.23 1.19
C PHE A 113 -30.18 13.33 1.01
N TYR A 114 -30.59 13.38 -0.26
CA TYR A 114 -31.99 13.31 -0.66
C TYR A 114 -32.36 11.87 -1.05
N ALA A 115 -33.33 11.28 -0.33
CA ALA A 115 -33.89 9.98 -0.63
C ALA A 115 -35.06 10.14 -1.60
N LYS A 116 -34.83 9.98 -2.90
CA LYS A 116 -35.85 10.20 -3.94
C LYS A 116 -37.08 9.30 -3.76
N THR A 117 -36.87 8.02 -3.44
CA THR A 117 -37.95 7.03 -3.24
C THR A 117 -38.83 7.32 -2.04
N LYS A 118 -38.32 8.07 -1.07
CA LYS A 118 -39.05 8.42 0.16
C LYS A 118 -39.54 9.88 0.15
N ASP A 119 -39.07 10.69 -0.80
CA ASP A 119 -39.21 12.14 -0.82
C ASP A 119 -38.85 12.79 0.54
N LYS A 120 -37.65 12.47 1.03
CA LYS A 120 -37.15 12.93 2.33
C LYS A 120 -35.69 13.38 2.26
N TYR A 121 -35.35 14.37 3.06
CA TYR A 121 -33.96 14.71 3.36
C TYR A 121 -33.50 14.02 4.63
N TYR A 122 -32.26 13.55 4.62
CA TYR A 122 -31.58 12.96 5.77
C TYR A 122 -30.34 13.80 6.06
N PHE A 123 -30.15 14.18 7.33
CA PHE A 123 -28.95 14.88 7.81
C PHE A 123 -28.34 14.07 8.94
N PHE A 124 -27.01 13.95 8.95
CA PHE A 124 -26.23 13.17 9.91
C PHE A 124 -25.35 14.09 10.75
N LYS A 125 -25.20 13.78 12.04
CA LYS A 125 -24.32 14.47 12.97
C LYS A 125 -23.90 13.55 14.12
N GLY A 126 -22.61 13.27 14.24
CA GLY A 126 -22.05 12.27 15.14
C GLY A 126 -22.73 10.92 14.94
N GLU A 127 -23.17 10.31 16.04
CA GLU A 127 -23.89 9.04 16.01
C GLU A 127 -25.39 9.18 15.67
N ASN A 128 -25.87 10.38 15.35
CA ASN A 128 -27.29 10.67 15.17
C ASN A 128 -27.62 11.12 13.75
N TYR A 129 -28.90 11.01 13.39
CA TYR A 129 -29.43 11.56 12.16
C TYR A 129 -30.87 12.06 12.34
N VAL A 130 -31.28 12.99 11.49
CA VAL A 130 -32.67 13.42 11.34
C VAL A 130 -33.19 13.10 9.95
N ARG A 131 -34.49 12.84 9.85
CA ARG A 131 -35.23 12.75 8.60
C ARG A 131 -36.26 13.87 8.54
N MET A 132 -36.42 14.52 7.39
CA MET A 132 -37.40 15.61 7.22
C MET A 132 -38.11 15.58 5.88
N SER A 133 -39.33 16.11 5.86
CA SER A 133 -40.10 16.37 4.63
C SER A 133 -39.41 17.39 3.73
N THR A 134 -39.54 17.21 2.41
CA THR A 134 -39.06 18.16 1.39
C THR A 134 -40.04 19.33 1.20
N GLY A 135 -39.61 20.35 0.44
CA GLY A 135 -40.46 21.51 0.10
C GLY A 135 -40.49 22.66 1.11
N SER A 136 -41.15 23.75 0.73
CA SER A 136 -41.28 24.98 1.56
C SER A 136 -42.20 24.72 2.75
N GLY A 137 -41.63 24.62 3.96
CA GLY A 137 -42.36 24.31 5.20
C GLY A 137 -42.14 22.90 5.74
N GLY A 138 -41.37 22.07 5.02
CA GLY A 138 -40.91 20.76 5.48
C GLY A 138 -40.23 20.83 6.86
N GLY A 139 -40.49 19.84 7.71
CA GLY A 139 -39.97 19.76 9.06
C GLY A 139 -39.37 18.40 9.36
N VAL A 140 -38.55 18.35 10.39
CA VAL A 140 -38.04 17.10 10.96
C VAL A 140 -39.23 16.25 11.41
N ASP A 141 -39.25 14.99 10.99
CA ASP A 141 -40.30 14.05 11.33
C ASP A 141 -40.32 13.82 12.85
N ALA A 142 -41.50 13.54 13.42
CA ALA A 142 -41.63 13.27 14.85
C ALA A 142 -40.76 12.06 15.27
N GLY A 143 -40.12 12.16 16.44
CA GLY A 143 -39.26 11.12 17.00
C GLY A 143 -37.83 11.11 16.49
N TYR A 144 -37.41 12.16 15.78
CA TYR A 144 -36.00 12.44 15.45
C TYR A 144 -35.45 13.57 16.34
N PRO A 145 -34.11 13.66 16.56
CA PRO A 145 -33.05 12.82 16.00
C PRO A 145 -33.05 11.39 16.55
N LYS A 146 -32.47 10.47 15.78
CA LYS A 146 -32.30 9.06 16.17
C LYS A 146 -30.86 8.62 16.01
N LYS A 147 -30.45 7.60 16.75
CA LYS A 147 -29.13 6.99 16.55
C LYS A 147 -29.07 6.29 15.19
N ILE A 148 -27.92 6.41 14.54
CA ILE A 148 -27.67 5.79 13.23
C ILE A 148 -27.77 4.27 13.37
N LYS A 149 -27.08 3.68 14.35
CA LYS A 149 -27.05 2.22 14.58
C LYS A 149 -28.44 1.59 14.84
N ASP A 150 -29.37 2.38 15.37
CA ASP A 150 -30.72 1.91 15.72
C ASP A 150 -31.66 1.84 14.50
N HIS A 151 -31.24 2.36 13.34
CA HIS A 151 -32.09 2.42 12.14
C HIS A 151 -31.39 2.01 10.84
N TRP A 152 -30.08 2.28 10.75
CA TRP A 152 -29.21 1.79 9.69
C TRP A 152 -28.56 0.52 10.21
N HIS A 153 -29.35 -0.56 10.27
CA HIS A 153 -28.95 -1.82 10.88
C HIS A 153 -27.86 -2.54 10.06
N ASN A 154 -27.07 -3.38 10.72
CA ASN A 154 -26.00 -4.18 10.11
C ASN A 154 -24.86 -3.36 9.47
N MET A 155 -24.65 -2.10 9.86
CA MET A 155 -23.42 -1.38 9.49
C MET A 155 -22.20 -2.07 10.13
N PRO A 156 -21.05 -2.19 9.45
CA PRO A 156 -19.88 -2.87 10.01
C PRO A 156 -19.34 -2.10 11.22
N GLU A 157 -18.97 -2.81 12.30
CA GLU A 157 -18.42 -2.17 13.51
C GLU A 157 -17.13 -1.41 13.22
N VAL A 158 -16.36 -1.87 12.24
CA VAL A 158 -15.13 -1.22 11.75
C VAL A 158 -15.38 0.05 10.92
N PHE A 159 -16.64 0.34 10.58
CA PHE A 159 -17.04 1.56 9.85
C PHE A 159 -18.06 2.41 10.64
N PRO A 160 -17.68 2.89 11.85
CA PRO A 160 -18.59 3.65 12.70
C PRO A 160 -18.77 5.09 12.17
N PRO A 161 -19.89 5.77 12.46
CA PRO A 161 -20.02 7.20 12.21
C PRO A 161 -18.98 8.03 13.02
N PRO A 162 -18.76 9.31 12.69
CA PRO A 162 -19.43 10.11 11.65
C PRO A 162 -19.02 9.70 10.23
N TYR A 163 -19.88 10.03 9.26
CA TYR A 163 -19.65 9.79 7.84
C TYR A 163 -19.39 11.11 7.12
N ASP A 164 -18.43 11.13 6.21
CA ASP A 164 -18.04 12.33 5.44
C ASP A 164 -19.02 12.65 4.32
N ALA A 165 -19.65 11.64 3.73
CA ALA A 165 -20.68 11.83 2.71
C ALA A 165 -21.63 10.63 2.65
N VAL A 166 -22.85 10.87 2.19
CA VAL A 166 -23.83 9.82 1.89
C VAL A 166 -24.53 10.18 0.60
N VAL A 167 -24.74 9.22 -0.30
CA VAL A 167 -25.51 9.45 -1.53
C VAL A 167 -26.36 8.23 -1.88
N GLN A 168 -27.56 8.48 -2.39
CA GLN A 168 -28.39 7.42 -2.98
C GLN A 168 -27.87 7.08 -4.38
N SER A 169 -27.78 5.80 -4.69
CA SER A 169 -27.40 5.34 -6.02
C SER A 169 -28.45 5.75 -7.06
N LYS A 170 -27.97 6.38 -8.14
CA LYS A 170 -28.77 6.71 -9.33
C LYS A 170 -29.07 5.51 -10.22
N ALA A 171 -28.32 4.42 -10.07
CA ALA A 171 -28.52 3.18 -10.81
C ALA A 171 -29.52 2.25 -10.10
N ASN A 172 -29.56 2.28 -8.76
CA ASN A 172 -30.48 1.48 -7.96
C ASN A 172 -30.93 2.28 -6.73
N GLU A 173 -32.19 2.73 -6.72
CA GLU A 173 -32.70 3.63 -5.68
C GLU A 173 -32.86 2.96 -4.29
N SER A 174 -32.68 1.64 -4.19
CA SER A 174 -32.60 0.93 -2.90
C SER A 174 -31.20 0.94 -2.28
N ILE A 175 -30.20 1.38 -3.05
CA ILE A 175 -28.79 1.40 -2.66
C ILE A 175 -28.35 2.81 -2.25
N TYR A 176 -27.56 2.87 -1.18
CA TYR A 176 -26.94 4.05 -0.61
C TYR A 176 -25.46 3.77 -0.43
N PHE A 177 -24.63 4.77 -0.68
CA PHE A 177 -23.20 4.70 -0.44
C PHE A 177 -22.87 5.65 0.70
N PHE A 178 -22.22 5.13 1.74
CA PHE A 178 -21.73 5.91 2.89
C PHE A 178 -20.21 5.97 2.81
N PHE A 179 -19.64 7.16 2.91
CA PHE A 179 -18.20 7.40 2.75
C PHE A 179 -17.60 7.94 4.04
N LYS A 180 -16.38 7.52 4.35
CA LYS A 180 -15.59 7.97 5.51
C LYS A 180 -14.11 7.74 5.22
N GLY A 181 -13.28 8.77 5.32
CA GLY A 181 -11.89 8.68 4.86
C GLY A 181 -11.85 8.13 3.44
N ASN A 182 -10.81 7.38 3.06
CA ASN A 182 -10.68 6.80 1.72
C ASN A 182 -11.59 5.58 1.47
N GLU A 183 -12.73 5.46 2.16
CA GLU A 183 -13.52 4.23 2.17
C GLU A 183 -15.00 4.49 2.09
N TYR A 184 -15.72 3.46 1.65
CA TYR A 184 -17.16 3.49 1.58
C TYR A 184 -17.77 2.13 1.87
N VAL A 185 -19.04 2.15 2.27
CA VAL A 185 -19.89 0.97 2.33
C VAL A 185 -21.09 1.11 1.40
N ARG A 186 -21.50 -0.01 0.80
CA ARG A 186 -22.72 -0.11 0.00
C ARG A 186 -23.85 -0.67 0.86
N TYR A 187 -24.88 0.13 1.07
CA TYR A 187 -26.01 -0.18 1.94
C TYR A 187 -27.30 -0.33 1.13
N ASN A 188 -28.04 -1.40 1.38
CA ASN A 188 -29.36 -1.66 0.84
C ASN A 188 -30.42 -1.49 1.94
N THR A 189 -31.50 -0.77 1.64
CA THR A 189 -32.56 -0.48 2.63
C THR A 189 -33.27 -1.69 3.22
N SER A 190 -33.23 -2.83 2.55
CA SER A 190 -33.89 -4.06 3.00
C SER A 190 -32.92 -5.07 3.63
N LEU A 191 -31.65 -5.04 3.24
CA LEU A 191 -30.66 -6.06 3.62
C LEU A 191 -29.62 -5.55 4.64
N GLY A 192 -29.48 -4.23 4.81
CA GLY A 192 -28.33 -3.67 5.50
C GLY A 192 -27.15 -3.54 4.54
N ILE A 193 -25.98 -4.03 4.92
CA ILE A 193 -24.80 -4.02 4.03
C ILE A 193 -24.98 -5.00 2.88
N ASP A 194 -24.81 -4.51 1.66
CA ASP A 194 -25.03 -5.27 0.44
C ASP A 194 -23.70 -5.74 -0.15
N THR A 195 -23.33 -6.97 0.18
CA THR A 195 -22.06 -7.60 -0.20
C THR A 195 -22.05 -8.20 -1.62
N SER A 196 -23.07 -7.93 -2.45
CA SER A 196 -23.15 -8.50 -3.81
C SER A 196 -21.98 -8.09 -4.71
N GLU A 197 -21.40 -6.91 -4.45
CA GLU A 197 -20.27 -6.32 -5.18
C GLU A 197 -18.93 -6.44 -4.43
N GLY A 198 -18.91 -7.13 -3.29
CA GLY A 198 -17.72 -7.39 -2.49
C GLY A 198 -17.94 -7.20 -1.00
N GLU A 199 -16.90 -7.44 -0.22
CA GLU A 199 -16.91 -7.15 1.22
C GLU A 199 -16.65 -5.66 1.46
N TYR A 200 -17.12 -5.16 2.59
CA TYR A 200 -17.08 -3.74 2.96
C TYR A 200 -16.50 -3.57 4.37
N PRO A 201 -15.89 -2.40 4.67
CA PRO A 201 -15.70 -1.24 3.78
C PRO A 201 -14.70 -1.48 2.64
N GLN A 202 -14.86 -0.73 1.54
CA GLN A 202 -13.97 -0.80 0.38
C GLN A 202 -13.26 0.53 0.18
N SER A 203 -12.03 0.47 -0.35
CA SER A 203 -11.32 1.66 -0.82
C SER A 203 -12.16 2.37 -1.89
N THR A 204 -12.45 3.63 -1.61
CA THR A 204 -13.21 4.45 -2.53
C THR A 204 -12.36 4.82 -3.74
N GLU A 205 -11.05 4.96 -3.63
CA GLU A 205 -10.15 5.14 -4.79
C GLU A 205 -10.26 3.97 -5.77
N TYR A 206 -10.32 2.75 -5.25
CA TYR A 206 -10.41 1.56 -6.07
C TYR A 206 -11.78 1.43 -6.75
N SER A 207 -12.87 1.53 -5.98
CA SER A 207 -14.22 1.32 -6.53
C SER A 207 -14.79 2.55 -7.24
N TRP A 208 -14.21 3.73 -6.99
CA TRP A 208 -14.59 5.01 -7.61
C TRP A 208 -13.33 5.68 -8.20
N PRO A 209 -12.75 5.08 -9.26
CA PRO A 209 -11.47 5.51 -9.79
C PRO A 209 -11.45 6.99 -10.20
N GLY A 210 -10.42 7.69 -9.72
CA GLY A 210 -10.19 9.12 -9.94
C GLY A 210 -10.91 10.07 -8.98
N VAL A 211 -11.76 9.59 -8.07
CA VAL A 211 -12.44 10.43 -7.06
C VAL A 211 -11.47 10.96 -5.98
N TRP A 212 -10.46 10.18 -5.59
CA TRP A 212 -9.53 10.49 -4.47
C TRP A 212 -8.28 11.26 -4.86
N GLN A 213 -8.29 11.87 -6.04
CA GLN A 213 -7.24 12.77 -6.48
C GLN A 213 -7.24 14.10 -5.70
N LEU A 214 -7.49 14.13 -4.40
CA LEU A 214 -7.87 15.37 -3.68
C LEU A 214 -7.05 15.68 -2.43
N LYS A 215 -5.86 15.11 -2.31
CA LYS A 215 -4.74 15.93 -1.82
C LYS A 215 -3.90 16.32 -3.02
N THR A 216 -3.48 17.58 -3.09
CA THR A 216 -2.49 18.07 -4.05
C THR A 216 -1.20 17.24 -4.03
N TYR A 217 -1.01 16.48 -2.95
CA TYR A 217 0.05 15.54 -2.65
C TYR A 217 -0.52 14.26 -2.01
N SER A 218 -0.41 13.10 -2.65
CA SER A 218 -0.77 11.81 -2.02
C SER A 218 0.45 10.87 -2.06
N ALA A 219 0.51 9.87 -1.19
CA ALA A 219 1.57 8.86 -1.14
C ALA A 219 3.02 9.40 -1.13
N ILE A 220 3.43 10.05 -0.03
CA ILE A 220 4.87 10.25 0.23
C ILE A 220 5.48 8.90 0.60
N THR A 221 6.65 8.60 0.07
CA THR A 221 7.37 7.36 0.38
C THR A 221 8.84 7.66 0.58
N LEU A 222 9.31 7.50 1.81
CA LEU A 222 10.73 7.42 2.13
C LEU A 222 11.27 6.13 1.53
N GLY A 223 12.33 6.25 0.73
CA GLY A 223 12.84 5.19 -0.12
C GLY A 223 14.21 4.69 0.30
N SER A 224 14.93 4.22 -0.72
CA SER A 224 16.27 3.64 -0.60
C SER A 224 17.36 4.69 -0.33
N PHE A 225 18.59 4.22 -0.08
CA PHE A 225 19.76 5.06 0.16
C PHE A 225 20.68 5.08 -1.06
N THR A 226 21.38 6.20 -1.24
CA THR A 226 22.50 6.34 -2.17
C THR A 226 23.70 6.90 -1.42
N PRO A 227 24.93 6.80 -1.97
CA PRO A 227 26.11 7.41 -1.33
C PRO A 227 25.98 8.91 -1.05
N LEU A 228 25.10 9.61 -1.77
CA LEU A 228 24.90 11.05 -1.63
C LEU A 228 23.71 11.40 -0.71
N GLY A 229 22.85 10.45 -0.37
CA GLY A 229 21.64 10.73 0.39
C GLY A 229 20.49 9.74 0.19
N PRO A 230 19.47 9.78 1.06
CA PRO A 230 18.26 8.99 0.91
C PRO A 230 17.38 9.49 -0.23
N LEU A 231 16.56 8.59 -0.74
CA LEU A 231 15.55 8.85 -1.75
C LEU A 231 14.18 9.01 -1.10
N PHE A 232 13.30 9.76 -1.75
CA PHE A 232 11.86 9.67 -1.50
C PHE A 232 11.08 10.00 -2.75
N SER A 233 9.82 9.58 -2.80
CA SER A 233 8.87 10.01 -3.82
C SER A 233 7.68 10.72 -3.21
N ILE A 234 7.07 11.57 -4.03
CA ILE A 234 5.79 12.22 -3.73
C ILE A 234 4.94 12.23 -5.00
N ARG A 235 3.68 11.81 -4.88
CA ARG A 235 2.70 12.00 -5.94
C ARG A 235 2.02 13.35 -5.77
N LEU A 236 1.87 14.07 -6.87
CA LEU A 236 1.27 15.40 -6.98
C LEU A 236 0.14 15.37 -8.01
N LEU A 237 -0.88 16.21 -7.86
CA LEU A 237 -1.94 16.34 -8.87
C LEU A 237 -1.49 17.14 -10.08
N GLU A 238 -0.67 18.16 -9.82
CA GLU A 238 -0.09 19.03 -10.82
C GLU A 238 1.42 18.90 -10.78
N ASN A 239 2.08 19.18 -11.91
CA ASN A 239 3.54 19.14 -11.99
C ASN A 239 4.15 20.37 -11.29
N LYS A 240 4.05 20.42 -9.95
CA LYS A 240 4.59 21.49 -9.11
C LYS A 240 5.97 21.15 -8.58
N ALA A 241 6.78 22.18 -8.33
CA ALA A 241 8.03 22.00 -7.61
C ALA A 241 7.74 21.84 -6.10
N ILE A 242 8.58 21.08 -5.41
CA ILE A 242 8.57 20.99 -3.96
C ILE A 242 9.84 21.64 -3.41
N ASN A 243 9.73 22.20 -2.21
CA ASN A 243 10.85 22.73 -1.44
C ASN A 243 10.93 22.02 -0.08
N MET A 244 12.07 22.15 0.59
CA MET A 244 12.30 21.62 1.94
C MET A 244 12.75 22.73 2.89
N VAL A 245 12.34 22.65 4.14
CA VAL A 245 12.78 23.55 5.22
C VAL A 245 13.01 22.74 6.51
N PRO A 246 14.12 22.91 7.24
CA PRO A 246 15.25 23.80 6.95
C PRO A 246 16.18 23.25 5.85
N LEU A 247 16.91 24.14 5.16
CA LEU A 247 17.88 23.76 4.12
C LEU A 247 19.32 23.59 4.65
N ASP A 248 19.52 23.67 5.96
CA ASP A 248 20.87 23.68 6.54
C ASP A 248 21.62 22.38 6.25
N ASN A 249 22.62 22.49 5.36
CA ASN A 249 23.46 21.40 4.88
C ASN A 249 22.69 20.24 4.20
N ILE A 250 21.52 20.54 3.63
CA ILE A 250 20.77 19.59 2.79
C ILE A 250 20.37 20.25 1.47
N ASN A 251 20.37 19.48 0.38
CA ASN A 251 19.85 19.95 -0.91
C ASN A 251 18.95 18.90 -1.54
N LEU A 252 17.84 19.35 -2.12
CA LEU A 252 16.90 18.49 -2.81
C LEU A 252 17.25 18.39 -4.30
N GLU A 253 17.48 17.17 -4.77
CA GLU A 253 17.76 16.90 -6.18
C GLU A 253 16.63 16.08 -6.79
N LEU A 254 15.97 16.64 -7.80
CA LEU A 254 14.97 15.90 -8.59
C LEU A 254 15.69 14.90 -9.48
N LEU A 255 15.44 13.60 -9.28
CA LEU A 255 16.01 12.56 -10.12
C LEU A 255 15.17 12.34 -11.38
N TYR A 256 13.85 12.24 -11.23
CA TYR A 256 12.93 12.06 -12.36
C TYR A 256 11.48 12.39 -11.97
N THR A 257 10.65 12.60 -13.00
CA THR A 257 9.20 12.79 -12.89
C THR A 257 8.52 11.77 -13.80
N VAL A 258 7.51 11.09 -13.29
CA VAL A 258 6.67 10.14 -14.03
C VAL A 258 5.24 10.67 -14.07
N GLU A 259 4.66 10.73 -15.25
CA GLU A 259 3.22 10.94 -15.39
C GLU A 259 2.47 9.66 -15.03
N ASN A 260 1.44 9.77 -14.19
CA ASN A 260 0.68 8.63 -13.73
C ASN A 260 -0.34 8.24 -14.81
N ASP A 261 0.10 7.50 -15.82
CA ASP A 261 -0.74 7.11 -16.98
C ASP A 261 -2.12 6.60 -16.56
N GLY A 262 -3.16 7.24 -17.11
CA GLY A 262 -4.55 6.94 -16.81
C GLY A 262 -5.17 7.79 -15.69
N PHE A 263 -4.40 8.60 -14.96
CA PHE A 263 -4.92 9.53 -13.96
C PHE A 263 -4.30 10.92 -14.09
N VAL A 264 -4.95 11.94 -13.51
CA VAL A 264 -4.32 13.25 -13.34
C VAL A 264 -3.31 13.13 -12.19
N GLY A 265 -2.06 13.46 -12.48
CA GLY A 265 -0.99 13.56 -11.49
C GLY A 265 0.36 13.09 -11.98
N TYR A 266 1.37 13.45 -11.19
CA TYR A 266 2.77 13.19 -11.44
C TYR A 266 3.39 12.60 -10.18
N THR A 267 4.25 11.61 -10.32
CA THR A 267 5.10 11.15 -9.22
C THR A 267 6.51 11.68 -9.44
N LYS A 268 7.04 12.35 -8.43
CA LYS A 268 8.40 12.88 -8.45
C LYS A 268 9.25 12.15 -7.45
N THR A 269 10.40 11.67 -7.90
CA THR A 269 11.41 11.03 -7.05
C THR A 269 12.59 11.96 -6.90
N TYR A 270 13.02 12.11 -5.65
CA TYR A 270 14.06 13.03 -5.24
C TYR A 270 15.13 12.32 -4.43
N ARG A 271 16.35 12.84 -4.48
CA ARG A 271 17.40 12.57 -3.51
C ARG A 271 17.56 13.75 -2.58
N VAL A 272 17.64 13.49 -1.27
CA VAL A 272 18.02 14.49 -0.28
C VAL A 272 19.51 14.40 -0.07
N ASN A 273 20.27 15.27 -0.72
CA ASN A 273 21.73 15.30 -0.58
C ASN A 273 22.10 15.72 0.84
N MET A 274 22.73 14.84 1.59
CA MET A 274 23.14 15.06 2.98
C MET A 274 24.29 14.12 3.36
N ALA A 275 25.07 14.47 4.38
CA ALA A 275 26.19 13.66 4.83
C ALA A 275 25.76 12.24 5.26
N ALA A 276 26.68 11.27 5.18
CA ALA A 276 26.47 9.93 5.71
C ALA A 276 26.11 9.98 7.21
N GLY A 277 25.19 9.12 7.64
CA GLY A 277 24.68 9.03 9.01
C GLY A 277 23.86 10.24 9.48
N ALA A 278 23.70 11.29 8.67
CA ALA A 278 22.94 12.46 9.08
C ALA A 278 21.45 12.12 9.26
N ASN A 279 20.83 12.71 10.29
CA ASN A 279 19.42 12.58 10.60
C ASN A 279 18.81 13.98 10.81
N LYS A 280 17.70 14.27 10.12
CA LYS A 280 17.04 15.57 10.11
C LYS A 280 15.53 15.40 10.05
N THR A 281 14.81 16.31 10.70
CA THR A 281 13.39 16.51 10.45
C THR A 281 13.24 17.63 9.44
N ILE A 282 12.59 17.34 8.30
CA ILE A 282 12.33 18.32 7.24
C ILE A 282 10.84 18.58 7.10
N THR A 283 10.48 19.77 6.63
CA THR A 283 9.12 20.11 6.21
C THR A 283 9.11 20.28 4.70
N LEU A 284 8.27 19.47 4.02
CA LEU A 284 7.99 19.64 2.60
C LEU A 284 7.06 20.82 2.39
N GLN A 285 7.35 21.61 1.37
CA GLN A 285 6.51 22.73 0.94
C GLN A 285 6.16 22.66 -0.54
N ILE A 286 4.92 23.03 -0.88
CA ILE A 286 4.46 23.29 -2.25
C ILE A 286 3.92 24.71 -2.28
N ASP A 287 4.40 25.54 -3.20
CA ASP A 287 3.99 26.95 -3.32
C ASP A 287 4.09 27.76 -2.01
N GLY A 288 5.00 27.37 -1.11
CA GLY A 288 5.21 28.00 0.20
C GLY A 288 4.32 27.47 1.32
N GLU A 289 3.36 26.59 1.03
CA GLU A 289 2.53 25.93 2.04
C GLU A 289 3.20 24.69 2.59
N ASN A 290 3.11 24.45 3.91
CA ASN A 290 3.63 23.24 4.55
C ASN A 290 2.72 22.05 4.26
N ILE A 291 3.32 20.97 3.78
CA ILE A 291 2.62 19.80 3.23
C ILE A 291 2.75 18.58 4.15
N ALA A 292 3.98 18.31 4.59
CA ALA A 292 4.30 17.19 5.46
C ALA A 292 5.60 17.47 6.22
N THR A 293 5.76 16.87 7.39
CA THR A 293 7.02 16.85 8.14
C THR A 293 7.54 15.42 8.15
N LEU A 294 8.78 15.21 7.70
CA LEU A 294 9.35 13.88 7.50
C LEU A 294 10.66 13.73 8.29
N PRO A 295 10.87 12.58 8.96
CA PRO A 295 12.18 12.18 9.45
C PRO A 295 13.01 11.64 8.27
N ILE A 296 14.11 12.32 7.94
CA ILE A 296 15.02 11.90 6.89
C ILE A 296 16.35 11.51 7.52
N LYS A 297 16.72 10.24 7.35
CA LYS A 297 18.00 9.68 7.77
C LYS A 297 18.75 9.21 6.54
N ASN A 298 20.06 9.48 6.47
CA ASN A 298 20.94 8.88 5.48
C ASN A 298 21.65 7.66 6.06
N ALA A 299 22.04 6.73 5.19
CA ALA A 299 22.86 5.60 5.56
C ALA A 299 24.20 6.06 6.18
N PRO A 300 24.73 5.37 7.21
CA PRO A 300 26.10 5.54 7.68
C PRO A 300 27.12 5.28 6.57
N SER A 301 28.35 5.76 6.77
CA SER A 301 29.43 5.54 5.79
C SER A 301 29.83 4.07 5.74
N ASP A 302 30.38 3.61 4.62
CA ASP A 302 30.66 2.17 4.38
C ASP A 302 31.62 1.54 5.41
N SER A 303 32.39 2.37 6.14
CA SER A 303 33.27 1.95 7.23
C SER A 303 32.60 1.84 8.60
N ASP A 304 31.41 2.41 8.77
CA ASP A 304 30.72 2.51 10.05
C ASP A 304 30.04 1.18 10.43
N SER A 305 30.27 0.77 11.67
CA SER A 305 29.75 -0.46 12.29
C SER A 305 28.61 -0.18 13.27
N GLU A 306 27.96 0.99 13.17
CA GLU A 306 26.84 1.35 14.04
C GLU A 306 25.72 0.30 13.95
N PRO A 307 25.21 -0.18 15.09
CA PRO A 307 24.07 -1.10 15.11
C PRO A 307 22.85 -0.49 14.45
N PHE A 308 22.09 -1.31 13.75
CA PHE A 308 20.83 -0.90 13.12
C PHE A 308 19.85 -2.06 13.07
N SER A 309 18.60 -1.75 12.77
CA SER A 309 17.52 -2.72 12.69
C SER A 309 16.77 -2.62 11.37
N LEU A 310 16.29 -3.76 10.87
CA LEU A 310 15.39 -3.80 9.72
C LEU A 310 14.21 -4.71 10.05
N ALA A 311 13.00 -4.29 9.68
CA ALA A 311 11.82 -5.14 9.67
C ALA A 311 11.51 -5.58 8.25
N MET A 312 11.03 -6.81 8.06
CA MET A 312 10.68 -7.32 6.75
C MET A 312 9.40 -8.16 6.74
N GLY A 313 8.76 -8.21 5.58
CA GLY A 313 7.73 -9.19 5.29
C GLY A 313 7.30 -9.15 3.81
N SER A 314 6.57 -10.18 3.40
CA SER A 314 5.96 -10.30 2.06
C SER A 314 4.47 -10.62 2.17
N CYS A 315 3.77 -10.72 1.05
CA CYS A 315 2.40 -11.24 0.97
C CYS A 315 1.43 -10.45 1.84
N LEU A 316 1.18 -9.22 1.41
CA LEU A 316 0.19 -8.30 1.97
C LEU A 316 -1.09 -8.39 1.15
N ASP A 317 -1.82 -9.50 1.26
CA ASP A 317 -3.04 -9.71 0.48
C ASP A 317 -4.07 -8.63 0.78
N ASP A 318 -4.24 -7.71 -0.17
CA ASP A 318 -5.20 -6.62 -0.11
C ASP A 318 -6.65 -7.07 -0.38
N GLY A 319 -6.85 -8.39 -0.43
CA GLY A 319 -8.09 -9.12 -0.62
C GLY A 319 -9.21 -8.64 0.28
N ARG A 320 -10.04 -7.78 -0.31
CA ARG A 320 -11.43 -7.43 0.06
C ARG A 320 -11.70 -6.82 1.44
N ASN A 321 -10.72 -6.73 2.34
CA ASN A 321 -10.88 -5.99 3.59
C ASN A 321 -9.52 -5.68 4.24
N LEU A 322 -8.62 -4.98 3.52
CA LEU A 322 -7.31 -4.54 4.03
C LEU A 322 -7.40 -3.85 5.41
N GLN A 323 -8.55 -3.24 5.70
CA GLN A 323 -8.83 -2.58 6.96
C GLN A 323 -9.07 -3.52 8.15
N LEU A 324 -9.40 -4.80 7.93
CA LEU A 324 -9.65 -5.73 9.03
C LEU A 324 -8.36 -6.20 9.73
N GLN A 325 -7.19 -6.13 9.09
CA GLN A 325 -6.08 -7.00 9.54
C GLN A 325 -4.66 -6.48 9.23
N ILE A 326 -4.38 -5.17 9.14
CA ILE A 326 -2.99 -4.70 8.93
C ILE A 326 -2.15 -4.58 10.21
N GLY A 327 -2.56 -5.25 11.30
CA GLY A 327 -1.86 -5.23 12.59
C GLY A 327 -0.35 -5.44 12.42
N THR A 328 0.05 -6.38 11.56
CA THR A 328 1.46 -6.63 11.21
C THR A 328 2.23 -5.37 10.84
N VAL A 329 1.75 -4.55 9.89
CA VAL A 329 2.45 -3.32 9.48
C VAL A 329 2.49 -2.29 10.61
N GLU A 330 1.40 -2.12 11.35
CA GLU A 330 1.37 -1.19 12.49
C GLU A 330 2.39 -1.59 13.55
N LYS A 331 2.56 -2.91 13.76
CA LYS A 331 3.54 -3.46 14.69
C LYS A 331 4.96 -3.29 14.18
N MET A 332 5.22 -3.58 12.90
CA MET A 332 6.52 -3.28 12.28
C MET A 332 6.92 -1.82 12.45
N VAL A 333 5.99 -0.87 12.25
CA VAL A 333 6.26 0.56 12.47
C VAL A 333 6.52 0.87 13.94
N SER A 334 5.80 0.22 14.87
CA SER A 334 5.97 0.42 16.31
C SER A 334 7.29 -0.10 16.86
N GLU A 335 7.91 -1.08 16.19
CA GLU A 335 9.28 -1.53 16.49
C GLU A 335 10.32 -0.43 16.16
N ASN A 336 9.93 0.59 15.37
CA ASN A 336 10.76 1.72 14.94
C ASN A 336 12.11 1.28 14.31
N PRO A 337 12.10 0.39 13.30
CA PRO A 337 13.32 -0.05 12.64
C PRO A 337 13.97 1.08 11.82
N ASP A 338 15.26 0.95 11.52
CA ASP A 338 15.98 1.90 10.65
C ASP A 338 15.53 1.81 9.19
N MET A 339 15.00 0.65 8.77
CA MET A 339 14.39 0.46 7.46
C MET A 339 13.36 -0.68 7.47
N MET A 340 12.45 -0.63 6.50
CA MET A 340 11.48 -1.70 6.23
C MET A 340 11.72 -2.28 4.84
N ILE A 341 11.81 -3.61 4.77
CA ILE A 341 11.93 -4.37 3.53
C ILE A 341 10.57 -4.99 3.17
N TRP A 342 10.08 -4.65 1.97
CA TRP A 342 8.82 -5.15 1.43
C TRP A 342 9.15 -6.17 0.33
N ASN A 343 9.20 -7.44 0.70
CA ASN A 343 9.76 -8.52 -0.13
C ASN A 343 8.72 -9.14 -1.07
N GLY A 344 8.11 -8.30 -1.92
CA GLY A 344 7.12 -8.74 -2.89
C GLY A 344 5.72 -9.00 -2.32
N ASP A 345 4.79 -9.19 -3.24
CA ASP A 345 3.36 -9.31 -2.99
C ASP A 345 2.82 -8.16 -2.12
N THR A 346 3.25 -6.95 -2.45
CA THR A 346 2.81 -5.72 -1.76
C THR A 346 1.43 -5.27 -2.24
N SER A 347 0.92 -5.92 -3.29
CA SER A 347 -0.35 -5.66 -3.96
C SER A 347 -0.71 -6.89 -4.79
N TYR A 348 -2.02 -7.22 -4.91
CA TYR A 348 -2.47 -8.38 -5.68
C TYR A 348 -3.32 -7.99 -6.89
N TYR A 349 -2.76 -8.11 -8.11
CA TYR A 349 -3.54 -7.90 -9.33
C TYR A 349 -4.58 -9.02 -9.51
N ASN A 350 -5.83 -8.63 -9.78
CA ASN A 350 -6.96 -9.55 -9.85
C ASN A 350 -7.58 -9.68 -11.25
N GLY A 351 -8.06 -10.89 -11.58
CA GLY A 351 -8.86 -11.21 -12.77
C GLY A 351 -10.36 -10.94 -12.62
N LYS A 352 -11.16 -11.23 -13.67
CA LYS A 352 -12.63 -11.03 -13.65
C LYS A 352 -13.35 -12.08 -12.80
N LYS A 353 -14.45 -11.68 -12.16
CA LYS A 353 -15.41 -12.50 -11.39
C LYS A 353 -16.06 -13.59 -12.27
N THR A 354 -15.77 -14.86 -12.00
CA THR A 354 -16.60 -16.00 -12.42
C THR A 354 -17.19 -16.66 -11.16
N ASN A 355 -18.49 -16.99 -11.19
CA ASN A 355 -19.20 -17.69 -10.10
C ASN A 355 -19.06 -17.10 -8.68
N GLY A 356 -18.96 -15.77 -8.55
CA GLY A 356 -19.02 -15.09 -7.25
C GLY A 356 -17.68 -14.91 -6.51
N GLY A 357 -16.56 -15.40 -7.05
CA GLY A 357 -15.21 -15.16 -6.51
C GLY A 357 -14.34 -14.29 -7.43
N TRP A 358 -13.51 -13.43 -6.85
CA TRP A 358 -12.34 -12.85 -7.52
C TRP A 358 -11.25 -13.93 -7.59
N ASN A 359 -10.57 -14.06 -8.74
CA ASN A 359 -9.55 -15.09 -8.99
C ASN A 359 -8.20 -14.46 -9.35
N THR A 360 -7.13 -14.96 -8.74
CA THR A 360 -5.73 -14.64 -9.04
C THR A 360 -5.07 -15.67 -9.96
N PHE A 361 -5.76 -16.78 -10.31
CA PHE A 361 -5.27 -17.82 -11.22
C PHE A 361 -5.65 -17.58 -12.71
N GLU A 362 -4.82 -18.09 -13.62
CA GLU A 362 -4.87 -17.87 -15.08
C GLU A 362 -6.08 -18.51 -15.79
N ASP A 363 -6.63 -19.60 -15.24
CA ASP A 363 -7.49 -20.58 -15.92
C ASP A 363 -8.94 -20.11 -16.23
N ASN A 364 -9.23 -18.81 -16.15
CA ASN A 364 -10.58 -18.25 -16.34
C ASN A 364 -10.58 -16.92 -17.12
N VAL A 365 -9.75 -16.79 -18.17
CA VAL A 365 -9.65 -15.53 -18.91
C VAL A 365 -10.37 -15.60 -20.25
N VAL A 366 -11.47 -14.85 -20.37
CA VAL A 366 -11.69 -14.04 -21.58
C VAL A 366 -12.28 -12.69 -21.15
N GLU A 367 -11.51 -11.60 -21.28
CA GLU A 367 -11.79 -10.20 -20.90
C GLU A 367 -11.40 -9.70 -19.48
N ARG A 368 -10.12 -9.93 -19.14
CA ARG A 368 -9.15 -9.34 -18.18
C ARG A 368 -9.60 -8.25 -17.16
N GLY A 369 -9.21 -8.42 -15.88
CA GLY A 369 -9.35 -7.48 -14.75
C GLY A 369 -8.29 -6.36 -14.74
N ASP A 370 -7.48 -6.23 -13.69
CA ASP A 370 -6.50 -5.13 -13.52
C ASP A 370 -5.49 -5.03 -14.70
N MET A 371 -5.33 -6.11 -15.47
CA MET A 371 -4.41 -6.20 -16.61
C MET A 371 -5.02 -5.81 -17.99
N LYS A 372 -6.29 -5.35 -18.07
CA LYS A 372 -6.96 -4.96 -19.34
C LYS A 372 -6.65 -3.53 -19.78
N ASN A 373 -6.55 -2.61 -18.83
CA ASN A 373 -6.10 -1.22 -18.99
C ASN A 373 -4.87 -1.03 -18.09
N PRO A 374 -3.79 -1.79 -18.36
CA PRO A 374 -2.84 -2.27 -17.38
C PRO A 374 -2.29 -1.15 -16.49
N THR A 375 -1.65 -0.11 -17.03
CA THR A 375 -1.00 0.91 -16.21
C THR A 375 -1.99 1.60 -15.24
N HIS A 376 -3.16 2.01 -15.72
CA HIS A 376 -4.18 2.67 -14.90
C HIS A 376 -4.70 1.76 -13.78
N SER A 377 -5.16 0.56 -14.13
CA SER A 377 -5.78 -0.34 -13.16
C SER A 377 -4.76 -0.94 -12.18
N MET A 378 -3.54 -1.20 -12.63
CA MET A 378 -2.44 -1.62 -11.76
C MET A 378 -2.03 -0.51 -10.78
N PHE A 379 -2.00 0.76 -11.23
CA PHE A 379 -1.81 1.90 -10.34
C PHE A 379 -2.89 1.97 -9.25
N LEU A 380 -4.17 1.79 -9.61
CA LEU A 380 -5.26 1.77 -8.63
C LEU A 380 -5.09 0.66 -7.60
N ARG A 381 -4.68 -0.53 -8.04
CA ARG A 381 -4.46 -1.66 -7.13
C ARG A 381 -3.33 -1.34 -6.15
N MET A 382 -2.20 -0.89 -6.66
CA MET A 382 -1.04 -0.55 -5.84
C MET A 382 -1.39 0.60 -4.86
N PHE A 383 -2.14 1.60 -5.32
CA PHE A 383 -2.61 2.71 -4.49
C PHE A 383 -3.66 2.32 -3.45
N LYS A 384 -4.52 1.34 -3.74
CA LYS A 384 -5.46 0.82 -2.75
C LYS A 384 -4.72 0.36 -1.49
N THR A 385 -3.62 -0.38 -1.64
CA THR A 385 -2.79 -0.80 -0.50
C THR A 385 -2.02 0.38 0.09
N ARG A 386 -1.34 1.16 -0.76
CA ARG A 386 -0.41 2.22 -0.32
C ARG A 386 -1.08 3.41 0.35
N HIS A 387 -2.35 3.67 0.08
CA HIS A 387 -3.10 4.73 0.73
C HIS A 387 -3.80 4.28 2.02
N HIS A 388 -3.61 3.03 2.46
CA HIS A 388 -4.06 2.62 3.79
C HIS A 388 -3.33 3.45 4.86
N PRO A 389 -4.02 3.99 5.89
CA PRO A 389 -3.39 4.86 6.89
C PRO A 389 -2.13 4.28 7.53
N SER A 390 -2.14 2.99 7.85
CA SER A 390 -0.99 2.30 8.45
C SER A 390 0.21 2.17 7.50
N ILE A 391 -0.05 1.97 6.19
CA ILE A 391 1.00 1.96 5.16
C ILE A 391 1.55 3.37 4.92
N VAL A 392 0.68 4.37 4.84
CA VAL A 392 1.09 5.78 4.74
C VAL A 392 1.95 6.16 5.94
N ASN A 393 1.56 5.74 7.15
CA ASN A 393 2.34 5.96 8.36
C ASN A 393 3.72 5.29 8.27
N ALA A 394 3.80 4.04 7.82
CA ALA A 394 5.07 3.36 7.59
C ALA A 394 5.96 4.16 6.62
N MET A 395 5.44 4.45 5.43
CA MET A 395 6.19 5.05 4.34
C MET A 395 6.56 6.52 4.54
N CYS A 396 5.90 7.22 5.47
CA CYS A 396 6.25 8.61 5.83
C CYS A 396 7.25 8.69 6.99
N ASN A 397 7.49 7.61 7.72
CA ASN A 397 8.33 7.64 8.93
C ASN A 397 9.57 6.74 8.84
N ILE A 398 9.51 5.66 8.06
CA ILE A 398 10.58 4.68 7.96
C ILE A 398 10.93 4.46 6.48
N PRO A 399 12.22 4.49 6.09
CA PRO A 399 12.68 4.10 4.76
C PRO A 399 12.11 2.75 4.32
N ALA A 400 11.34 2.75 3.23
CA ALA A 400 10.65 1.59 2.69
C ALA A 400 11.30 1.18 1.37
N ILE A 401 11.97 0.03 1.38
CA ILE A 401 12.72 -0.52 0.24
C ILE A 401 12.03 -1.82 -0.18
N SER A 402 11.83 -2.01 -1.48
CA SER A 402 11.00 -3.11 -1.97
C SER A 402 11.58 -3.80 -3.20
N THR A 403 11.37 -5.11 -3.30
CA THR A 403 11.37 -5.84 -4.57
C THR A 403 9.96 -6.36 -4.84
N TRP A 404 9.70 -6.82 -6.07
CA TRP A 404 8.41 -7.42 -6.39
C TRP A 404 8.41 -8.94 -6.21
N ASP A 405 7.20 -9.48 -6.22
CA ASP A 405 6.97 -10.87 -6.56
C ASP A 405 5.89 -11.00 -7.67
N ASP A 406 5.33 -12.18 -7.88
CA ASP A 406 4.35 -12.42 -8.96
C ASP A 406 3.14 -11.52 -8.85
N HIS A 407 2.65 -11.19 -7.66
CA HIS A 407 1.44 -10.38 -7.54
C HIS A 407 1.65 -8.87 -7.77
N ASP A 408 2.88 -8.37 -7.66
CA ASP A 408 3.22 -7.01 -8.14
C ASP A 408 3.65 -6.99 -9.62
N PHE A 409 4.00 -8.14 -10.18
CA PHE A 409 4.38 -8.34 -11.58
C PHE A 409 3.17 -8.63 -12.48
N GLY A 410 2.28 -9.52 -12.04
CA GLY A 410 1.18 -10.12 -12.79
C GLY A 410 0.19 -10.88 -11.89
N PHE A 411 -0.30 -12.01 -12.38
CA PHE A 411 -1.15 -12.96 -11.64
C PHE A 411 -0.33 -14.00 -10.88
N ASN A 412 -0.99 -14.87 -10.12
CA ASN A 412 -0.34 -15.93 -9.36
C ASN A 412 0.60 -16.76 -10.25
N ASN A 413 1.82 -17.02 -9.79
CA ASN A 413 2.90 -17.71 -10.49
C ASN A 413 3.24 -17.10 -11.86
N SER A 414 3.05 -15.80 -12.06
CA SER A 414 3.35 -15.18 -13.35
C SER A 414 4.83 -15.28 -13.71
N THR A 415 5.06 -15.61 -14.97
CA THR A 415 6.37 -15.70 -15.61
C THR A 415 6.39 -14.83 -16.87
N THR A 416 7.52 -14.78 -17.56
CA THR A 416 7.60 -14.13 -18.87
C THR A 416 6.75 -14.81 -19.94
N GLN A 417 6.27 -16.05 -19.72
CA GLN A 417 5.46 -16.80 -20.69
C GLN A 417 3.99 -16.36 -20.71
N ASN A 418 3.40 -16.10 -19.54
CA ASN A 418 1.98 -15.74 -19.40
C ASN A 418 1.74 -14.21 -19.32
N MET A 419 2.82 -13.43 -19.41
CA MET A 419 2.80 -11.98 -19.46
C MET A 419 3.23 -11.46 -20.83
N SER A 420 2.42 -10.59 -21.46
CA SER A 420 2.86 -9.92 -22.69
C SER A 420 3.95 -8.87 -22.40
N PRO A 421 4.82 -8.54 -23.39
CA PRO A 421 5.85 -7.51 -23.22
C PRO A 421 5.32 -6.15 -22.73
N GLN A 422 4.10 -5.78 -23.14
CA GLN A 422 3.43 -4.57 -22.70
C GLN A 422 3.01 -4.65 -21.23
N GLN A 423 2.49 -5.81 -20.78
CA GLN A 423 2.12 -6.00 -19.37
C GLN A 423 3.34 -5.93 -18.44
N ILE A 424 4.47 -6.52 -18.84
CA ILE A 424 5.74 -6.42 -18.10
C ILE A 424 6.21 -4.97 -18.03
N THR A 425 6.12 -4.26 -19.16
CA THR A 425 6.41 -2.82 -19.26
C THR A 425 5.57 -2.00 -18.29
N ASP A 426 4.25 -2.27 -18.23
CA ASP A 426 3.32 -1.56 -17.36
C ASP A 426 3.54 -1.88 -15.89
N ALA A 427 3.76 -3.16 -15.54
CA ALA A 427 4.13 -3.59 -14.19
C ALA A 427 5.39 -2.87 -13.70
N THR A 428 6.44 -2.89 -14.52
CA THR A 428 7.72 -2.23 -14.22
C THR A 428 7.52 -0.74 -13.99
N LYS A 429 6.72 -0.08 -14.85
CA LYS A 429 6.42 1.35 -14.70
C LYS A 429 5.68 1.63 -13.39
N VAL A 430 4.65 0.86 -13.07
CA VAL A 430 3.85 1.04 -11.85
C VAL A 430 4.70 0.81 -10.61
N PHE A 431 5.45 -0.29 -10.57
CA PHE A 431 6.32 -0.65 -9.45
C PHE A 431 7.36 0.44 -9.18
N ARG A 432 8.12 0.86 -10.21
CA ARG A 432 9.15 1.91 -10.09
C ARG A 432 8.60 3.29 -9.74
N THR A 433 7.34 3.55 -10.07
CA THR A 433 6.66 4.79 -9.69
C THR A 433 6.29 4.76 -8.21
N CYS A 434 5.88 3.60 -7.71
CA CYS A 434 5.46 3.45 -6.31
C CYS A 434 6.64 3.29 -5.37
N TRP A 435 7.75 2.69 -5.80
CA TRP A 435 8.89 2.38 -4.94
C TRP A 435 10.13 3.22 -5.31
N PRO A 436 10.49 4.25 -4.53
CA PRO A 436 11.67 5.09 -4.76
C PRO A 436 12.97 4.36 -4.39
N ASN A 437 13.28 3.26 -5.09
CA ASN A 437 14.50 2.50 -4.91
C ASN A 437 15.67 3.08 -5.72
N ASN A 438 16.90 2.69 -5.36
CA ASN A 438 18.11 3.02 -6.11
C ASN A 438 18.33 2.07 -7.31
N TYR A 439 17.37 2.05 -8.24
CA TYR A 439 17.42 1.20 -9.43
C TYR A 439 18.74 1.33 -10.19
N LYS A 440 19.43 0.21 -10.47
CA LYS A 440 20.68 0.21 -11.25
C LYS A 440 20.37 0.69 -12.67
N GLN A 441 20.67 1.96 -12.94
CA GLN A 441 20.48 2.56 -14.26
C GLN A 441 21.60 2.10 -15.20
N SER A 442 21.26 1.34 -16.23
CA SER A 442 22.05 1.27 -17.44
C SER A 442 21.99 2.60 -18.21
N GLN A 443 22.62 3.66 -17.69
CA GLN A 443 23.08 4.86 -18.42
C GLN A 443 21.98 5.74 -19.11
N PRO A 444 22.28 6.95 -19.64
CA PRO A 444 21.43 8.13 -19.42
C PRO A 444 20.21 8.28 -20.34
N VAL A 445 19.12 8.77 -19.73
CA VAL A 445 18.13 9.75 -20.22
C VAL A 445 17.89 9.79 -21.76
N ASN A 446 17.24 8.76 -22.31
CA ASN A 446 16.18 8.94 -23.30
C ASN A 446 15.30 7.68 -23.36
N LEU A 447 14.05 7.83 -22.93
CA LEU A 447 13.15 6.75 -22.55
C LEU A 447 12.41 6.20 -23.78
N GLN A 448 12.71 4.98 -24.24
CA GLN A 448 11.98 4.37 -25.36
C GLN A 448 11.34 2.99 -25.05
N SER A 449 11.80 2.25 -24.01
CA SER A 449 11.07 1.08 -23.49
C SER A 449 11.42 0.81 -22.00
N PRO A 450 10.50 0.26 -21.18
CA PRO A 450 10.75 -0.23 -19.83
C PRO A 450 11.36 -1.64 -19.72
N LEU A 451 11.44 -2.43 -20.81
CA LEU A 451 12.16 -3.71 -20.81
C LEU A 451 13.70 -3.54 -20.70
N ASP A 452 14.20 -2.33 -20.95
CA ASP A 452 15.62 -1.97 -20.80
C ASP A 452 15.97 -1.53 -19.36
N LYS A 453 15.05 -1.74 -18.41
CA LYS A 453 14.99 -1.02 -17.12
C LYS A 453 14.57 -1.92 -15.95
N PRO A 454 15.37 -2.95 -15.62
CA PRO A 454 15.05 -3.89 -14.56
C PRO A 454 14.84 -3.20 -13.21
N ILE A 455 14.14 -3.87 -12.29
CA ILE A 455 13.90 -3.36 -10.94
C ILE A 455 15.03 -3.68 -9.97
N ASN A 456 16.08 -4.37 -10.43
CA ASN A 456 17.18 -4.78 -9.57
C ASN A 456 17.97 -3.58 -9.05
N HIS A 457 18.40 -3.68 -7.79
CA HIS A 457 19.15 -2.64 -7.10
C HIS A 457 19.98 -3.19 -5.95
N SER A 458 20.84 -2.35 -5.38
CA SER A 458 21.49 -2.63 -4.11
C SER A 458 21.58 -1.36 -3.27
N VAL A 459 21.77 -1.57 -1.97
CA VAL A 459 21.77 -0.53 -0.95
C VAL A 459 22.88 -0.82 0.04
N ARG A 460 23.73 0.18 0.31
CA ARG A 460 24.77 0.11 1.33
C ARG A 460 24.30 0.83 2.59
N TYR A 461 24.50 0.19 3.74
CA TYR A 461 24.21 0.76 5.06
C TYR A 461 25.31 0.34 6.03
N GLY A 462 26.30 1.22 6.23
CA GLY A 462 27.48 0.88 7.03
C GLY A 462 28.25 -0.31 6.43
N ARG A 463 28.60 -1.27 7.29
CA ARG A 463 29.23 -2.54 6.93
C ARG A 463 28.28 -3.60 6.34
N THR A 464 27.02 -3.26 6.07
CA THR A 464 26.05 -4.13 5.38
C THR A 464 25.77 -3.65 3.96
N GLU A 465 25.77 -4.56 2.99
CA GLU A 465 25.17 -4.32 1.67
C GLU A 465 24.00 -5.26 1.41
N ILE A 466 22.90 -4.71 0.92
CA ILE A 466 21.64 -5.41 0.65
C ILE A 466 21.41 -5.43 -0.86
N PHE A 467 21.17 -6.61 -1.41
CA PHE A 467 21.01 -6.88 -2.84
C PHE A 467 19.59 -7.31 -3.14
N PHE A 468 18.98 -6.69 -4.15
CA PHE A 468 17.62 -6.92 -4.59
C PHE A 468 17.65 -7.28 -6.08
N PRO A 469 17.86 -8.56 -6.46
CA PRO A 469 17.66 -8.99 -7.83
C PRO A 469 16.19 -8.89 -8.25
N ASP A 470 15.97 -8.88 -9.56
CA ASP A 470 14.66 -9.03 -10.19
C ASP A 470 14.36 -10.52 -10.42
N SER A 471 13.48 -11.11 -9.61
CA SER A 471 13.12 -12.53 -9.63
C SER A 471 11.99 -12.89 -10.60
N ARG A 472 11.44 -11.92 -11.36
CA ARG A 472 10.26 -12.15 -12.22
C ARG A 472 10.49 -11.78 -13.69
N SER A 473 11.19 -10.69 -14.00
CA SER A 473 11.39 -10.25 -15.41
C SER A 473 12.15 -11.25 -16.28
N HIS A 474 12.95 -12.12 -15.68
CA HIS A 474 13.74 -13.15 -16.38
C HIS A 474 13.25 -14.55 -16.10
N ARG A 475 12.17 -14.68 -15.29
CA ARG A 475 11.65 -15.98 -14.92
C ARG A 475 11.07 -16.65 -16.16
N GLY A 476 11.67 -17.78 -16.52
CA GLY A 476 11.18 -18.62 -17.60
C GLY A 476 9.84 -19.26 -17.22
N PRO A 477 9.24 -20.06 -18.11
CA PRO A 477 8.21 -21.01 -17.66
C PRO A 477 8.76 -21.87 -16.51
N ASP A 478 7.91 -22.62 -15.82
CA ASP A 478 8.35 -23.70 -14.90
C ASP A 478 8.44 -25.08 -15.61
N PRO A 479 9.27 -25.31 -16.67
CA PRO A 479 9.62 -26.66 -17.09
C PRO A 479 10.74 -27.18 -16.19
N ASP A 480 11.31 -28.35 -16.55
CA ASP A 480 12.37 -29.05 -15.82
C ASP A 480 13.23 -28.15 -14.89
N PRO A 481 13.15 -28.34 -13.57
CA PRO A 481 13.84 -27.48 -12.60
C PRO A 481 15.36 -27.42 -12.79
N GLU A 482 15.95 -28.39 -13.49
CA GLU A 482 17.39 -28.40 -13.80
C GLU A 482 17.77 -27.31 -14.82
N ASP A 483 16.90 -27.00 -15.78
CA ASP A 483 17.12 -26.01 -16.84
C ASP A 483 16.41 -24.67 -16.59
N GLY A 484 15.51 -24.63 -15.60
CA GLY A 484 14.70 -23.46 -15.28
C GLY A 484 15.50 -22.24 -14.80
N LYS A 485 14.89 -21.06 -14.90
CA LYS A 485 15.51 -19.76 -14.64
C LYS A 485 14.56 -18.88 -13.83
N ILE A 486 15.07 -18.29 -12.76
CA ILE A 486 14.39 -17.23 -11.99
C ILE A 486 15.08 -15.89 -12.29
N LEU A 487 16.41 -15.85 -12.21
CA LEU A 487 17.19 -14.64 -12.43
C LEU A 487 17.64 -14.46 -13.87
N GLY A 488 17.87 -15.55 -14.59
CA GLY A 488 18.50 -15.57 -15.90
C GLY A 488 20.02 -15.39 -15.81
N ASP A 489 20.74 -15.99 -16.76
CA ASP A 489 22.20 -16.13 -16.72
C ASP A 489 22.96 -14.80 -16.56
N VAL A 490 22.51 -13.74 -17.24
CA VAL A 490 23.17 -12.42 -17.22
C VAL A 490 23.03 -11.76 -15.85
N GLN A 491 21.83 -11.71 -15.29
CA GLN A 491 21.59 -11.09 -14.00
C GLN A 491 22.21 -11.93 -12.87
N LEU A 492 22.14 -13.26 -12.95
CA LEU A 492 22.82 -14.16 -12.02
C LEU A 492 24.32 -13.86 -11.96
N SER A 493 24.98 -13.80 -13.12
CA SER A 493 26.42 -13.50 -13.20
C SER A 493 26.76 -12.12 -12.64
N LEU A 494 25.95 -11.11 -12.94
CA LEU A 494 26.13 -9.75 -12.42
C LEU A 494 25.87 -9.64 -10.92
N LEU A 495 24.92 -10.42 -10.39
CA LEU A 495 24.64 -10.50 -8.97
C LEU A 495 25.82 -11.10 -8.21
N ILE A 496 26.32 -12.27 -8.60
CA ILE A 496 27.46 -12.88 -7.89
C ILE A 496 28.68 -11.97 -8.01
N THR A 497 28.95 -11.40 -9.19
CA THR A 497 30.05 -10.44 -9.37
C THR A 497 29.91 -9.23 -8.45
N SER A 498 28.70 -8.66 -8.33
CA SER A 498 28.46 -7.51 -7.44
C SER A 498 28.65 -7.89 -5.97
N MET A 499 28.15 -9.06 -5.57
CA MET A 499 28.27 -9.54 -4.19
C MET A 499 29.71 -9.92 -3.85
N THR A 500 30.45 -10.60 -4.73
CA THR A 500 31.88 -10.92 -4.54
C THR A 500 32.72 -9.66 -4.43
N ASN A 501 32.47 -8.66 -5.28
CA ASN A 501 33.22 -7.39 -5.26
C ASN A 501 32.84 -6.45 -4.10
N SER A 502 31.74 -6.71 -3.40
CA SER A 502 31.36 -5.92 -2.23
C SER A 502 32.28 -6.22 -1.06
N ASP A 503 32.79 -5.16 -0.43
CA ASP A 503 33.61 -5.22 0.78
C ASP A 503 32.78 -5.25 2.09
N ALA A 504 31.45 -5.41 1.98
CA ALA A 504 30.57 -5.50 3.13
C ALA A 504 30.91 -6.73 3.99
N CYS A 505 30.93 -6.56 5.31
CA CYS A 505 31.06 -7.66 6.26
C CYS A 505 29.81 -8.54 6.25
N LEU A 506 28.63 -7.94 6.03
CA LEU A 506 27.36 -8.65 5.87
C LEU A 506 26.75 -8.32 4.50
N LYS A 507 26.36 -9.36 3.76
CA LYS A 507 25.70 -9.28 2.47
C LYS A 507 24.32 -9.91 2.61
N ILE A 508 23.28 -9.09 2.47
CA ILE A 508 21.90 -9.54 2.57
C ILE A 508 21.32 -9.69 1.16
N LEU A 509 20.83 -10.88 0.81
CA LEU A 509 20.11 -11.13 -0.44
C LEU A 509 18.61 -11.12 -0.17
N ILE A 510 17.89 -10.16 -0.75
CA ILE A 510 16.43 -10.08 -0.70
C ILE A 510 15.86 -10.69 -1.98
N ILE A 511 15.17 -11.81 -1.87
CA ILE A 511 14.61 -12.51 -3.03
C ILE A 511 13.24 -13.07 -2.70
N SER A 512 12.28 -13.02 -3.62
CA SER A 512 10.92 -13.41 -3.30
C SER A 512 10.79 -14.93 -3.06
N SER A 513 11.32 -15.74 -3.96
CA SER A 513 11.30 -17.20 -3.86
C SER A 513 12.39 -17.77 -2.94
N GLN A 514 12.05 -18.78 -2.15
CA GLN A 514 12.98 -19.42 -1.21
C GLN A 514 14.21 -20.03 -1.93
N LEU A 515 15.41 -19.92 -1.34
CA LEU A 515 16.67 -20.38 -1.95
C LEU A 515 17.21 -21.68 -1.33
N ILE A 516 17.28 -21.77 0.00
CA ILE A 516 17.82 -22.89 0.77
C ILE A 516 16.85 -24.08 0.82
N PRO A 517 15.57 -23.91 1.18
CA PRO A 517 14.61 -25.02 1.25
C PRO A 517 14.55 -25.85 -0.03
N THR A 518 14.50 -27.16 0.12
CA THR A 518 14.59 -28.14 -0.99
C THR A 518 13.24 -28.70 -1.41
N LYS A 519 12.16 -27.96 -1.16
CA LYS A 519 10.80 -28.40 -1.49
C LYS A 519 10.65 -28.59 -3.00
N GLU A 520 10.07 -29.72 -3.41
CA GLU A 520 9.89 -30.08 -4.83
C GLU A 520 8.63 -29.45 -5.46
N ASN A 521 7.68 -28.99 -4.64
CA ASN A 521 6.41 -28.43 -5.08
C ASN A 521 6.28 -26.96 -4.66
N GLY A 522 5.62 -26.15 -5.50
CA GLY A 522 5.40 -24.72 -5.24
C GLY A 522 6.47 -23.84 -5.88
N GLU A 523 6.49 -22.56 -5.51
CA GLU A 523 7.48 -21.60 -5.99
C GLU A 523 8.72 -21.61 -5.07
N GLY A 524 9.91 -21.64 -5.67
CA GLY A 524 11.18 -21.78 -4.96
C GLY A 524 12.32 -22.14 -5.92
N PHE A 525 13.56 -21.78 -5.61
CA PHE A 525 14.70 -22.09 -6.47
C PHE A 525 14.91 -23.58 -6.67
N TYR A 526 14.64 -24.41 -5.66
CA TYR A 526 14.77 -25.86 -5.80
C TYR A 526 13.70 -26.47 -6.72
N ALA A 527 12.50 -25.89 -6.74
CA ALA A 527 11.39 -26.34 -7.56
C ALA A 527 11.44 -25.75 -8.99
N SER A 528 12.09 -24.60 -9.20
CA SER A 528 12.03 -23.87 -10.47
C SER A 528 13.38 -23.60 -11.14
N ALA A 529 14.53 -23.65 -10.45
CA ALA A 529 15.83 -23.24 -11.01
C ALA A 529 17.05 -23.81 -10.24
N ARG A 530 17.19 -25.14 -10.18
CA ARG A 530 18.25 -25.84 -9.42
C ARG A 530 19.66 -25.51 -9.89
N GLY A 531 19.85 -25.27 -11.19
CA GLY A 531 21.13 -24.81 -11.74
C GLY A 531 21.54 -23.43 -11.23
N GLU A 532 20.62 -22.46 -11.22
CA GLU A 532 20.87 -21.12 -10.67
C GLU A 532 21.10 -21.17 -9.15
N ARG A 533 20.30 -21.99 -8.45
CA ARG A 533 20.46 -22.25 -7.01
C ARG A 533 21.87 -22.72 -6.67
N THR A 534 22.33 -23.76 -7.35
CA THR A 534 23.66 -24.35 -7.14
C THR A 534 24.74 -23.31 -7.42
N THR A 535 24.62 -22.58 -8.52
CA THR A 535 25.57 -21.53 -8.90
C THR A 535 25.68 -20.43 -7.84
N LEU A 536 24.55 -19.98 -7.26
CA LEU A 536 24.54 -18.99 -6.17
C LEU A 536 25.22 -19.53 -4.91
N LEU A 537 24.79 -20.71 -4.44
CA LEU A 537 25.29 -21.29 -3.19
C LEU A 537 26.78 -21.63 -3.28
N ASP A 538 27.26 -22.13 -4.42
CA ASP A 538 28.68 -22.39 -4.65
C ASP A 538 29.49 -21.10 -4.67
N ALA A 539 28.97 -20.03 -5.30
CA ALA A 539 29.65 -18.73 -5.31
C ALA A 539 29.75 -18.12 -3.91
N PHE A 540 28.73 -18.27 -3.06
CA PHE A 540 28.73 -17.77 -1.68
C PHE A 540 29.69 -18.54 -0.76
N LYS A 541 30.11 -19.75 -1.16
CA LYS A 541 31.06 -20.60 -0.43
C LYS A 541 32.48 -20.53 -0.97
N ALA A 542 32.70 -19.83 -2.07
CA ALA A 542 34.02 -19.73 -2.68
C ALA A 542 35.01 -19.03 -1.74
N ASP A 543 36.27 -19.47 -1.72
CA ASP A 543 37.31 -18.92 -0.83
C ASP A 543 37.56 -17.42 -1.04
N ASP A 544 37.25 -16.89 -2.22
CA ASP A 544 37.37 -15.48 -2.58
C ASP A 544 36.11 -14.66 -2.29
N PHE A 545 35.03 -15.30 -1.83
CA PHE A 545 33.80 -14.61 -1.42
C PHE A 545 33.96 -14.04 0.00
N GLY A 546 34.23 -12.74 0.10
CA GLY A 546 34.34 -12.06 1.39
C GLY A 546 32.98 -11.87 2.10
N GLY A 547 32.99 -11.74 3.43
CA GLY A 547 31.80 -11.43 4.23
C GLY A 547 30.80 -12.59 4.38
N ARG A 548 29.75 -12.35 5.16
CA ARG A 548 28.70 -13.33 5.49
C ARG A 548 27.45 -13.11 4.66
N VAL A 549 26.73 -14.18 4.31
CA VAL A 549 25.50 -14.11 3.52
C VAL A 549 24.27 -14.43 4.37
N LEU A 550 23.33 -13.49 4.41
CA LEU A 550 21.98 -13.69 4.93
C LEU A 550 20.99 -13.60 3.76
N ILE A 551 20.07 -14.55 3.67
CA ILE A 551 19.01 -14.53 2.65
C ILE A 551 17.69 -14.21 3.35
N LEU A 552 16.92 -13.29 2.77
CA LEU A 552 15.59 -12.95 3.23
C LEU A 552 14.59 -13.26 2.11
N SER A 553 13.63 -14.15 2.38
CA SER A 553 12.65 -14.64 1.40
C SER A 553 11.18 -14.49 1.82
N GLY A 554 10.26 -14.77 0.89
CA GLY A 554 8.83 -14.49 1.01
C GLY A 554 7.96 -15.52 0.26
N ASP A 555 6.87 -15.07 -0.37
CA ASP A 555 5.99 -15.81 -1.30
C ASP A 555 5.12 -16.92 -0.67
N VAL A 556 5.75 -17.84 0.05
CA VAL A 556 5.20 -19.17 0.37
C VAL A 556 4.07 -19.22 1.42
N HIS A 557 3.60 -18.08 1.92
CA HIS A 557 2.52 -17.94 2.92
C HIS A 557 2.76 -18.69 4.24
N TYR A 558 4.04 -18.88 4.58
CA TYR A 558 4.51 -19.35 5.89
C TYR A 558 5.88 -18.78 6.18
N SER A 559 6.26 -18.80 7.46
CA SER A 559 7.53 -18.27 7.92
C SER A 559 8.40 -19.38 8.46
N GLU A 560 9.70 -19.29 8.17
CA GLU A 560 10.69 -20.26 8.65
C GLU A 560 12.10 -19.68 8.68
N LEU A 561 12.95 -20.35 9.45
CA LEU A 561 14.39 -20.15 9.45
C LEU A 561 15.05 -21.43 8.96
N SER A 562 15.86 -21.30 7.93
CA SER A 562 16.57 -22.40 7.28
C SER A 562 18.06 -22.09 7.15
N TYR A 563 18.88 -23.12 7.02
CA TYR A 563 20.32 -23.02 6.86
C TYR A 563 20.84 -23.98 5.80
N ASP A 564 21.98 -23.65 5.19
CA ASP A 564 22.61 -24.53 4.22
C ASP A 564 23.65 -25.44 4.90
N GLY A 565 23.44 -26.76 4.81
CA GLY A 565 23.89 -27.74 5.79
C GLY A 565 25.22 -28.46 5.54
N ASN A 566 26.28 -27.80 5.06
CA ASN A 566 27.57 -28.51 4.89
C ASN A 566 28.26 -28.91 6.22
N THR A 567 27.83 -28.38 7.37
CA THR A 567 27.93 -29.03 8.70
C THR A 567 26.94 -28.37 9.66
N SER A 568 26.18 -29.17 10.45
CA SER A 568 25.33 -28.65 11.53
C SER A 568 26.10 -27.90 12.63
N ASP A 569 27.43 -28.00 12.64
CA ASP A 569 28.29 -27.37 13.63
C ASP A 569 28.66 -25.91 13.29
N ASN A 570 28.38 -25.42 12.06
CA ASN A 570 28.54 -23.99 11.67
C ASN A 570 27.83 -23.68 10.33
N PRO A 571 26.57 -23.19 10.33
CA PRO A 571 25.92 -22.73 9.12
C PRO A 571 26.64 -21.51 8.51
N THR A 572 27.07 -21.62 7.25
CA THR A 572 27.73 -20.51 6.53
C THR A 572 26.75 -19.52 5.94
N ILE A 573 25.49 -19.94 5.74
CA ILE A 573 24.42 -19.17 5.11
C ILE A 573 23.11 -19.49 5.82
N ILE A 574 22.36 -18.45 6.18
CA ILE A 574 21.03 -18.56 6.78
C ILE A 574 20.00 -17.91 5.86
N GLU A 575 18.81 -18.49 5.81
CA GLU A 575 17.64 -17.93 5.16
C GLU A 575 16.50 -17.70 6.17
N VAL A 576 15.98 -16.48 6.19
CA VAL A 576 14.77 -16.10 6.93
C VAL A 576 13.65 -15.89 5.94
N THR A 577 12.66 -16.78 5.93
CA THR A 577 11.43 -16.59 5.18
C THR A 577 10.40 -15.92 6.07
N SER A 578 9.88 -14.75 5.65
CA SER A 578 8.87 -14.00 6.39
C SER A 578 7.64 -13.74 5.52
N SER A 579 6.78 -14.75 5.46
CA SER A 579 5.49 -14.70 4.77
C SER A 579 4.42 -15.35 5.67
N PRO A 580 3.17 -14.88 5.69
CA PRO A 580 2.63 -13.67 5.07
C PRO A 580 2.48 -12.52 6.10
N MET A 581 2.61 -11.26 5.66
CA MET A 581 2.23 -10.10 6.48
C MET A 581 0.72 -10.04 6.68
N LEU A 582 -0.04 -10.45 5.68
CA LEU A 582 -1.49 -10.53 5.73
C LEU A 582 -2.03 -11.56 4.74
N LEU A 583 -2.71 -12.58 5.25
CA LEU A 583 -3.63 -13.40 4.45
C LEU A 583 -5.03 -12.80 4.39
N LYS A 584 -5.76 -13.16 3.33
CA LYS A 584 -7.20 -12.91 3.21
C LYS A 584 -7.96 -13.38 4.45
N ALA A 585 -8.96 -12.60 4.86
CA ALA A 585 -9.84 -12.91 5.98
C ALA A 585 -10.36 -14.36 5.97
N GLY A 586 -10.12 -15.06 7.08
CA GLY A 586 -10.52 -16.46 7.32
C GLY A 586 -9.58 -17.52 6.74
N ALA A 587 -8.48 -17.11 6.09
CA ALA A 587 -7.39 -18.02 5.77
C ALA A 587 -6.34 -18.00 6.89
N ASP A 588 -5.89 -19.18 7.28
CA ASP A 588 -4.81 -19.35 8.25
C ASP A 588 -3.53 -19.74 7.51
N ALA A 589 -2.42 -19.09 7.87
CA ALA A 589 -1.10 -19.52 7.42
C ALA A 589 -0.76 -20.86 8.06
N LYS A 590 -0.13 -21.72 7.28
CA LYS A 590 0.27 -23.06 7.69
C LYS A 590 1.76 -23.10 7.96
N THR A 591 2.25 -24.12 8.64
CA THR A 591 3.68 -24.46 8.60
C THR A 591 4.02 -25.20 7.30
N PRO A 592 5.30 -25.29 6.92
CA PRO A 592 5.70 -26.08 5.76
C PRO A 592 5.32 -27.57 5.86
N ALA A 593 5.36 -28.18 7.05
CA ALA A 593 5.01 -29.60 7.23
C ALA A 593 3.50 -29.89 7.05
N GLU A 594 2.61 -28.95 7.40
CA GLU A 594 1.16 -29.02 7.13
C GLU A 594 0.81 -29.03 5.63
N LEU A 595 1.77 -28.66 4.76
CA LEU A 595 1.61 -28.65 3.30
C LEU A 595 1.99 -29.99 2.63
N GLY A 596 2.56 -30.95 3.37
CA GLY A 596 2.86 -32.31 2.91
C GLY A 596 4.18 -32.47 2.11
N SER A 597 4.77 -33.68 2.18
CA SER A 597 6.03 -34.11 1.53
C SER A 597 7.11 -33.03 1.47
N ASP A 598 7.65 -32.69 2.64
CA ASP A 598 8.61 -31.62 2.80
C ASP A 598 10.04 -32.15 3.06
N PRO A 599 10.89 -32.26 2.03
CA PRO A 599 12.31 -32.60 2.19
C PRO A 599 13.14 -31.48 2.85
N SER A 600 12.58 -30.27 3.07
CA SER A 600 13.30 -29.16 3.71
C SER A 600 13.56 -29.35 5.20
N LYS A 601 12.98 -30.38 5.84
CA LYS A 601 13.24 -30.73 7.26
C LYS A 601 14.73 -30.80 7.62
N GLN A 602 15.58 -31.18 6.67
CA GLN A 602 17.03 -31.30 6.92
C GLN A 602 17.73 -29.94 7.11
N THR A 603 17.19 -28.89 6.49
CA THR A 603 17.76 -27.55 6.49
C THR A 603 16.97 -26.57 7.35
N ARG A 604 15.80 -26.97 7.88
CA ARG A 604 14.94 -26.10 8.67
C ARG A 604 15.33 -26.13 10.15
N ILE A 605 15.38 -24.96 10.76
CA ILE A 605 15.60 -24.79 12.21
C ILE A 605 14.27 -24.65 12.93
N TRP A 606 13.37 -23.80 12.42
CA TRP A 606 12.01 -23.62 12.93
C TRP A 606 11.07 -23.04 11.87
N SER A 607 9.77 -23.15 12.12
CA SER A 607 8.71 -22.48 11.36
C SER A 607 7.70 -21.80 12.28
N ALA A 608 6.92 -20.85 11.76
CA ALA A 608 5.87 -20.13 12.48
C ALA A 608 4.57 -20.09 11.68
N LYS A 609 3.44 -20.02 12.40
CA LYS A 609 2.09 -19.89 11.85
C LYS A 609 1.56 -18.47 11.96
N GLY A 610 0.49 -18.20 11.23
CA GLY A 610 -0.24 -16.93 11.25
C GLY A 610 0.43 -15.83 10.42
N ASN A 611 -0.17 -14.64 10.47
CA ASN A 611 0.41 -13.46 9.85
C ASN A 611 1.60 -12.97 10.67
N THR A 612 2.76 -12.86 10.05
CA THR A 612 4.03 -12.61 10.72
C THR A 612 4.90 -11.58 9.99
N TYR A 613 5.90 -11.07 10.70
CA TYR A 613 7.00 -10.29 10.14
C TYR A 613 8.29 -10.60 10.90
N ALA A 614 9.44 -10.46 10.24
CA ALA A 614 10.74 -10.58 10.90
C ALA A 614 11.29 -9.20 11.28
N ILE A 615 11.86 -9.09 12.49
CA ILE A 615 12.69 -7.96 12.92
C ILE A 615 14.12 -8.47 13.13
N LEU A 616 15.07 -7.82 12.47
CA LEU A 616 16.48 -8.16 12.52
C LEU A 616 17.24 -7.00 13.16
N ASN A 617 17.98 -7.29 14.21
CA ASN A 617 18.92 -6.34 14.82
C ASN A 617 20.34 -6.76 14.44
N ILE A 618 21.05 -5.88 13.75
CA ILE A 618 22.36 -6.11 13.18
C ILE A 618 23.36 -5.23 13.91
N SER A 619 24.42 -5.85 14.40
CA SER A 619 25.56 -5.19 15.04
C SER A 619 26.85 -5.85 14.58
N TYR A 620 27.98 -5.34 15.03
CA TYR A 620 29.30 -5.84 14.64
C TYR A 620 30.24 -5.92 15.84
N THR A 621 31.18 -6.85 15.81
CA THR A 621 32.24 -6.93 16.82
C THR A 621 33.26 -5.79 16.66
N ASP A 622 33.82 -5.33 17.77
CA ASP A 622 34.78 -4.22 17.79
C ASP A 622 36.12 -4.54 17.08
N ASN A 623 36.53 -5.81 17.06
CA ASN A 623 37.89 -6.19 16.66
C ASN A 623 38.02 -6.54 15.18
N ASP A 624 36.97 -7.10 14.55
CA ASP A 624 37.03 -7.61 13.17
C ASP A 624 35.82 -7.21 12.31
N ASN A 625 34.86 -6.45 12.87
CA ASN A 625 33.56 -6.15 12.24
C ASN A 625 32.79 -7.41 11.82
N GLU A 626 32.87 -8.48 12.61
CA GLU A 626 32.07 -9.68 12.38
C GLU A 626 30.60 -9.39 12.71
N PRO A 627 29.64 -9.70 11.83
CA PRO A 627 28.24 -9.39 12.07
C PRO A 627 27.67 -10.24 13.21
N ILE A 628 26.85 -9.63 14.06
CA ILE A 628 26.00 -10.30 15.04
C ILE A 628 24.57 -9.92 14.71
N ILE A 629 23.75 -10.91 14.36
CA ILE A 629 22.40 -10.73 13.85
C ILE A 629 21.44 -11.42 14.80
N THR A 630 20.60 -10.63 15.47
CA THR A 630 19.46 -11.15 16.23
C THR A 630 18.24 -11.13 15.33
N ILE A 631 17.70 -12.31 15.02
CA ILE A 631 16.54 -12.53 14.17
C ILE A 631 15.36 -12.83 15.09
N GLN A 632 14.27 -12.08 14.99
CA GLN A 632 13.04 -12.36 15.74
C GLN A 632 11.84 -12.41 14.81
N MET A 633 11.05 -13.49 14.89
CA MET A 633 9.77 -13.59 14.18
C MET A 633 8.64 -13.08 15.09
N ARG A 634 7.79 -12.21 14.56
CA ARG A 634 6.70 -11.56 15.28
C ARG A 634 5.36 -11.91 14.68
N ASN A 635 4.34 -12.06 15.51
CA ASN A 635 2.95 -12.16 15.09
C ASN A 635 2.37 -10.77 14.76
N SER A 636 1.20 -10.76 14.11
CA SER A 636 0.44 -9.54 13.79
C SER A 636 0.06 -8.65 14.99
N ASP A 637 0.10 -9.18 16.23
CA ASP A 637 -0.12 -8.41 17.46
C ASP A 637 1.20 -7.84 18.06
N GLY A 638 2.34 -8.19 17.48
CA GLY A 638 3.69 -7.79 17.87
C GLY A 638 4.32 -8.68 18.94
N THR A 639 3.65 -9.74 19.41
CA THR A 639 4.33 -10.72 20.28
C THR A 639 5.31 -11.54 19.45
N THR A 640 6.29 -12.14 20.11
CA THR A 640 7.09 -13.16 19.44
C THR A 640 6.19 -14.31 18.99
N ALA A 641 6.45 -14.81 17.78
CA ALA A 641 5.70 -15.92 17.20
C ALA A 641 6.00 -17.24 17.94
N ASP A 642 4.99 -18.12 17.98
CA ASP A 642 5.18 -19.49 18.43
C ASP A 642 5.95 -20.27 17.36
N ILE A 643 6.96 -21.03 17.79
CA ILE A 643 7.80 -21.83 16.90
C ILE A 643 7.38 -23.30 16.88
N TYR A 644 7.44 -23.87 15.69
CA TYR A 644 7.18 -25.27 15.41
C TYR A 644 8.45 -25.92 14.86
N ILE A 645 8.79 -27.07 15.42
CA ILE A 645 9.87 -27.95 14.96
C ILE A 645 9.20 -29.23 14.42
N ASP A 646 9.93 -29.98 13.58
CA ASP A 646 9.55 -31.26 12.95
C ASP A 646 8.18 -31.88 13.32
N ASP A 647 7.36 -32.14 12.28
CA ASP A 647 6.01 -32.72 12.37
C ASP A 647 4.94 -31.83 13.03
N ASP A 648 5.15 -30.52 13.02
CA ASP A 648 4.21 -29.51 13.52
C ASP A 648 3.94 -29.62 15.02
N GLU A 649 4.85 -30.25 15.76
CA GLU A 649 4.79 -30.27 17.21
C GLU A 649 5.21 -28.89 17.75
N LEU A 650 4.27 -28.23 18.43
CA LEU A 650 4.55 -27.02 19.18
C LEU A 650 5.59 -27.35 20.26
N VAL A 651 6.67 -26.59 20.33
CA VAL A 651 7.67 -26.76 21.39
C VAL A 651 6.98 -26.53 22.74
N PRO A 652 6.99 -27.49 23.69
CA PRO A 652 6.19 -27.41 24.93
C PRO A 652 6.53 -26.24 25.88
N ASP A 653 7.70 -25.63 25.70
CA ASP A 653 8.19 -24.44 26.39
C ASP A 653 8.95 -23.59 25.37
N PRO A 654 8.24 -22.94 24.43
CA PRO A 654 8.90 -22.26 23.32
C PRO A 654 9.63 -21.06 23.90
N LYS A 655 10.97 -21.08 23.84
CA LYS A 655 11.70 -19.82 23.91
C LYS A 655 11.26 -18.97 22.71
N PRO A 656 11.32 -17.63 22.84
CA PRO A 656 10.84 -16.77 21.76
C PRO A 656 11.57 -17.12 20.46
N ALA A 657 10.88 -17.05 19.30
CA ALA A 657 11.37 -17.22 17.91
C ALA A 657 12.56 -16.30 17.57
N ASN A 658 13.63 -16.45 18.33
CA ASN A 658 14.80 -15.63 18.41
C ASN A 658 15.99 -16.51 18.06
N ALA A 659 16.76 -16.09 17.06
CA ALA A 659 18.03 -16.70 16.75
C ALA A 659 19.11 -15.62 16.78
N ILE A 660 20.27 -15.94 17.32
CA ILE A 660 21.46 -15.09 17.23
C ILE A 660 22.43 -15.79 16.31
N TRP A 661 22.67 -15.21 15.15
CA TRP A 661 23.71 -15.65 14.24
C TRP A 661 24.95 -14.77 14.39
N LYS A 662 26.07 -15.39 14.71
CA LYS A 662 27.35 -14.72 14.89
C LYS A 662 28.23 -14.88 13.66
N GLY A 663 29.13 -13.92 13.47
CA GLY A 663 30.02 -13.87 12.31
C GLY A 663 31.08 -14.98 12.26
N ASP A 664 31.26 -15.78 13.31
CA ASP A 664 32.05 -17.02 13.26
C ASP A 664 31.28 -18.21 12.65
N GLY A 665 29.98 -18.05 12.39
CA GLY A 665 29.09 -19.10 11.92
C GLY A 665 28.26 -19.74 13.03
N GLU A 666 28.50 -19.40 14.31
CA GLU A 666 27.70 -19.93 15.40
C GLU A 666 26.27 -19.42 15.32
N LEU A 667 25.32 -20.35 15.36
CA LEU A 667 23.90 -20.06 15.49
C LEU A 667 23.43 -20.45 16.89
N GLU A 668 23.30 -19.46 17.76
CA GLU A 668 22.64 -19.65 19.05
C GLU A 668 21.12 -19.57 18.83
N SER A 669 20.49 -20.72 18.61
CA SER A 669 19.04 -20.84 18.68
C SER A 669 18.62 -21.06 20.14
N SER A 670 17.78 -20.18 20.65
CA SER A 670 17.09 -20.44 21.91
C SER A 670 15.79 -21.18 21.56
N PHE A 671 15.80 -22.51 21.69
CA PHE A 671 14.59 -23.34 21.70
C PHE A 671 13.98 -23.40 23.09
#